data_AF-A0A542CU39-F1
#
_entry.id   AF-A0A542CU39-F1
#
_cell.length_a   1.000
_cell.length_b   1.000
_cell.length_c   1.000
_cell.angle_alpha   90.00
_cell.angle_beta   90.00
_cell.angle_gamma   90.00
#
_symmetry.space_group_name_H-M   'P 1'
#
loop_
_entity.id
_entity.type
_entity.pdbx_description
1 polymer ?
#
loop_
_entity_poly.entity_id
_entity_poly.type
_entity_poly.pdbx_seq_one_letter_code
_entity_poly.pdbx_strand_id
1 'polypeptide(L)'
;MPVVQWEAGSVNGDAGVTVTLPAATDPGNRVVVAVAGNTTLGTPAGWTRRDRTVNWLGHYLFDKAGDGAAEWEFTAGTASQLAWVALEIAGGEFDAVAAEQAVWVATRTARTPELIPAPGERLLIASVGGGTDGAPSRSVSSWLSGFTELADLQVTGGADNPSHALAVLEATVDGVTPYQTAVTWNGNVVSHARILASYATGSGGPAEPTVTAGTARPVLVGGSVGLDVRASAPEGQTITGYAWRITSGGGSLSDVDTATPGYTAPATPGLAVVRCTVTASGGGSATAAVSVSRHHTIVAAENALPGTARAEWDLVDPELGGIASLQGFAEGFSANRDRPVEFKIAQEGGADWSARVYRLGWYGGEGARLLDVLTPDAAQLAAARSQPAPGNADPGHAPASADCSTWAVTLSWDPPHWAPSGIYLLRLEREGGGASHVPFVLRDDARTADLMVMPADSTWQAYNAFGGLGDALLAGNSLYLGTAINQYSVDCARYVHYDRPIVNRAAANTGQRYGAVRWSNFFTGEYPMVRFLERNGYDVKYYSCLDAAGDPDGDLLRTVSAAMFVGHNEYWSADMRSGWEAAKERGLSVFSCAGNEVFWRAVGDRRDDEGRPRRWECQKSTINGRGGNRPEWTGTWRDPDGSGEGGDDPENRFTGTIFCVNGPDFRPVVVPVAGGYSATPLWRDTPVAELSSGSWTSPGQILGFEWDTYGPEGVSTTGGRYLADPHPEATYCSSATYQVNALVLTDAGDEYGSGRVTHRLVVQPSGSAGGITFGTGTVNWALGVDAANTYQAGGDNTSTVLRQATVNLLTDMSVRPATLMTGLVPPTPVRWYPDP
;
A
#
# COMPACT_ATOMS: atom_id res chain seq x y z
N MET A 1 -12.98 -13.97 33.00
CA MET A 1 -13.99 -13.96 34.07
C MET A 1 -15.35 -14.07 33.39
N PRO A 2 -16.22 -15.01 33.79
CA PRO A 2 -17.62 -15.09 33.38
C PRO A 2 -18.46 -13.82 33.53
N VAL A 3 -18.10 -12.89 34.42
CA VAL A 3 -18.67 -11.53 34.41
C VAL A 3 -17.98 -10.73 33.31
N VAL A 4 -18.72 -10.38 32.26
CA VAL A 4 -18.24 -9.66 31.08
C VAL A 4 -18.12 -8.17 31.38
N GLN A 5 -19.18 -7.59 31.94
CA GLN A 5 -19.25 -6.21 32.41
C GLN A 5 -20.32 -6.11 33.51
N TRP A 6 -20.24 -5.08 34.33
CA TRP A 6 -21.22 -4.80 35.37
C TRP A 6 -21.28 -3.30 35.68
N GLU A 7 -22.36 -2.86 36.29
CA GLU A 7 -22.56 -1.50 36.77
C GLU A 7 -23.45 -1.51 38.02
N ALA A 8 -23.37 -0.47 38.84
CA ALA A 8 -24.17 -0.34 40.04
C ALA A 8 -24.67 1.10 40.23
N GLY A 9 -25.84 1.24 40.86
CA GLY A 9 -26.44 2.55 41.06
C GLY A 9 -27.42 2.58 42.23
N SER A 10 -27.86 3.79 42.56
CA SER A 10 -28.87 4.00 43.60
C SER A 10 -29.70 5.24 43.33
N VAL A 11 -30.94 5.24 43.83
CA VAL A 11 -31.93 6.33 43.64
C VAL A 11 -32.60 6.64 44.96
N ASN A 12 -32.82 7.93 45.24
CA ASN A 12 -33.57 8.46 46.38
C ASN A 12 -34.64 9.45 45.86
N GLY A 13 -35.87 8.98 45.63
CA GLY A 13 -36.99 9.81 45.15
C GLY A 13 -37.96 9.12 44.19
N ASP A 14 -38.91 9.90 43.65
CA ASP A 14 -40.00 9.43 42.77
C ASP A 14 -39.57 9.48 41.30
N ALA A 15 -39.10 8.35 40.75
CA ALA A 15 -38.90 8.19 39.31
C ALA A 15 -38.70 6.71 38.93
N GLY A 16 -38.93 6.40 37.64
CA GLY A 16 -38.48 5.15 37.03
C GLY A 16 -36.96 4.99 37.16
N VAL A 17 -36.51 3.75 37.27
CA VAL A 17 -35.10 3.40 37.45
C VAL A 17 -34.53 2.90 36.14
N THR A 18 -33.64 3.67 35.55
CA THR A 18 -32.84 3.20 34.44
C THR A 18 -31.62 2.45 34.97
N VAL A 19 -31.51 1.19 34.58
CA VAL A 19 -30.36 0.33 34.81
C VAL A 19 -29.56 0.28 33.53
N THR A 20 -28.28 0.64 33.59
CA THR A 20 -27.41 0.80 32.42
C THR A 20 -26.14 -0.03 32.58
N LEU A 21 -25.68 -0.68 31.50
CA LEU A 21 -24.33 -1.23 31.39
C LEU A 21 -23.43 -0.33 30.50
N PRO A 22 -22.10 -0.35 30.68
CA PRO A 22 -21.18 0.49 29.92
C PRO A 22 -21.20 0.29 28.39
N ALA A 23 -21.56 -0.91 27.92
CA ALA A 23 -21.68 -1.25 26.50
C ALA A 23 -22.92 -2.11 26.22
N ALA A 24 -23.34 -2.16 24.96
CA ALA A 24 -24.44 -3.01 24.49
C ALA A 24 -24.14 -4.50 24.74
N THR A 25 -25.15 -5.24 25.17
CA THR A 25 -25.02 -6.67 25.53
C THR A 25 -24.94 -7.57 24.30
N ASP A 26 -24.14 -8.62 24.34
CA ASP A 26 -24.09 -9.60 23.28
C ASP A 26 -25.29 -10.56 23.34
N PRO A 27 -25.90 -10.93 22.20
CA PRO A 27 -27.05 -11.85 22.18
C PRO A 27 -26.81 -13.24 22.79
N GLY A 28 -25.55 -13.67 22.93
CA GLY A 28 -25.17 -14.92 23.58
C GLY A 28 -25.03 -14.86 25.10
N ASN A 29 -25.05 -13.65 25.67
CA ASN A 29 -24.90 -13.43 27.10
C ASN A 29 -26.26 -13.36 27.80
N ARG A 30 -26.25 -13.44 29.12
CA ARG A 30 -27.39 -13.21 30.00
C ARG A 30 -27.14 -11.95 30.82
N VAL A 31 -28.17 -11.14 30.93
CA VAL A 31 -28.16 -9.93 31.76
C VAL A 31 -28.87 -10.27 33.06
N VAL A 32 -28.25 -9.95 34.19
CA VAL A 32 -28.76 -10.18 35.54
C VAL A 32 -28.78 -8.87 36.29
N VAL A 33 -29.90 -8.54 36.93
CA VAL A 33 -30.06 -7.31 37.72
C VAL A 33 -30.58 -7.67 39.10
N ALA A 34 -29.79 -7.36 40.13
CA ALA A 34 -30.21 -7.47 41.53
C ALA A 34 -30.59 -6.07 42.04
N VAL A 35 -31.72 -5.94 42.71
CA VAL A 35 -32.23 -4.65 43.22
C VAL A 35 -32.74 -4.79 44.65
N ALA A 36 -32.34 -3.89 45.55
CA ALA A 36 -32.86 -3.82 46.93
C ALA A 36 -33.35 -2.39 47.24
N GLY A 37 -34.50 -2.23 47.89
CA GLY A 37 -35.05 -0.91 48.18
C GLY A 37 -36.43 -0.89 48.85
N ASN A 38 -36.81 0.23 49.49
CA ASN A 38 -38.09 0.40 50.20
C ASN A 38 -39.32 0.54 49.29
N THR A 39 -39.34 -0.18 48.18
CA THR A 39 -40.38 -0.08 47.15
C THR A 39 -40.71 -1.45 46.58
N THR A 40 -41.89 -1.54 45.96
CA THR A 40 -42.21 -2.64 45.06
C THR A 40 -41.77 -2.30 43.63
N LEU A 41 -41.13 -3.25 42.94
CA LEU A 41 -40.81 -3.15 41.53
C LEU A 41 -41.71 -4.06 40.69
N GLY A 42 -42.25 -3.49 39.60
CA GLY A 42 -42.88 -4.27 38.53
C GLY A 42 -41.83 -5.03 37.71
N THR A 43 -42.19 -6.21 37.18
CA THR A 43 -41.32 -6.92 36.23
C THR A 43 -41.42 -6.27 34.86
N PRO A 44 -40.35 -5.70 34.29
CA PRO A 44 -40.41 -5.09 32.96
C PRO A 44 -40.66 -6.13 31.86
N ALA A 45 -41.14 -5.67 30.70
CA ALA A 45 -41.37 -6.54 29.56
C ALA A 45 -40.08 -7.23 29.10
N GLY A 46 -40.14 -8.54 28.82
CA GLY A 46 -38.99 -9.33 28.39
C GLY A 46 -38.03 -9.75 29.51
N TRP A 47 -38.25 -9.28 30.74
CA TRP A 47 -37.49 -9.71 31.92
C TRP A 47 -38.21 -10.83 32.65
N THR A 48 -37.44 -11.76 33.21
CA THR A 48 -37.94 -12.75 34.15
C THR A 48 -37.54 -12.33 35.55
N ARG A 49 -38.50 -12.21 36.46
CA ARG A 49 -38.23 -12.07 37.89
C ARG A 49 -38.00 -13.45 38.47
N ARG A 50 -36.82 -13.68 39.04
CA ARG A 50 -36.46 -14.93 39.71
C ARG A 50 -36.61 -14.70 41.21
N ASP A 51 -37.46 -15.52 41.84
CA ASP A 51 -37.86 -15.54 43.26
C ASP A 51 -38.67 -14.35 43.86
N ARG A 52 -39.33 -14.62 45.00
CA ARG A 52 -40.22 -13.70 45.72
C ARG A 52 -40.06 -13.87 47.23
N THR A 53 -39.16 -13.09 47.81
CA THR A 53 -39.10 -12.87 49.26
C THR A 53 -38.93 -11.37 49.51
N VAL A 54 -40.03 -10.73 49.93
CA VAL A 54 -40.15 -9.30 50.21
C VAL A 54 -40.08 -9.12 51.73
N ASN A 55 -38.93 -8.68 52.24
CA ASN A 55 -38.96 -7.91 53.48
C ASN A 55 -39.47 -6.49 53.17
N TRP A 56 -39.61 -5.65 54.19
CA TRP A 56 -40.07 -4.27 54.05
C TRP A 56 -39.30 -3.41 53.01
N LEU A 57 -38.11 -3.87 52.59
CA LEU A 57 -37.19 -3.20 51.68
C LEU A 57 -36.92 -4.00 50.39
N GLY A 58 -37.92 -4.74 49.89
CA GLY A 58 -38.05 -5.17 48.49
C GLY A 58 -36.75 -5.59 47.80
N HIS A 59 -36.42 -6.89 47.84
CA HIS A 59 -35.22 -7.45 47.21
C HIS A 59 -35.60 -8.33 46.02
N TYR A 60 -34.98 -8.08 44.87
CA TYR A 60 -35.35 -8.64 43.58
C TYR A 60 -34.12 -9.12 42.81
N LEU A 61 -34.25 -10.23 42.10
CA LEU A 61 -33.33 -10.67 41.06
C LEU A 61 -34.10 -10.80 39.74
N PHE A 62 -33.61 -10.13 38.70
CA PHE A 62 -34.16 -10.20 37.35
C PHE A 62 -33.12 -10.72 36.38
N ASP A 63 -33.55 -11.47 35.38
CA ASP A 63 -32.68 -11.89 34.28
C ASP A 63 -33.38 -11.86 32.92
N LYS A 64 -32.59 -11.71 31.85
CA LYS A 64 -33.02 -11.89 30.46
C LYS A 64 -31.86 -12.31 29.54
N ALA A 65 -32.17 -12.68 28.30
CA ALA A 65 -31.14 -12.85 27.26
C ALA A 65 -30.62 -11.47 26.82
N GLY A 66 -29.34 -11.37 26.47
CA GLY A 66 -28.78 -10.20 25.81
C GLY A 66 -29.48 -9.97 24.48
N ASP A 67 -29.69 -8.70 24.13
CA ASP A 67 -30.44 -8.31 22.93
C ASP A 67 -29.85 -7.07 22.24
N GLY A 68 -28.58 -6.74 22.53
CA GLY A 68 -27.93 -5.54 22.01
C GLY A 68 -28.32 -4.24 22.70
N ALA A 69 -29.19 -4.28 23.72
CA ALA A 69 -29.49 -3.10 24.54
C ALA A 69 -28.40 -2.85 25.60
N ALA A 70 -28.23 -1.60 26.01
CA ALA A 70 -27.36 -1.21 27.12
C ALA A 70 -28.15 -0.64 28.31
N GLU A 71 -29.44 -0.33 28.14
CA GLU A 71 -30.26 0.38 29.13
C GLU A 71 -31.65 -0.25 29.26
N TRP A 72 -32.17 -0.31 30.50
CA TRP A 72 -33.50 -0.84 30.79
C TRP A 72 -34.20 -0.07 31.91
N GLU A 73 -35.48 0.21 31.73
CA GLU A 73 -36.28 0.97 32.70
C GLU A 73 -37.13 0.04 33.58
N PHE A 74 -37.04 0.23 34.90
CA PHE A 74 -37.81 -0.45 35.92
C PHE A 74 -38.70 0.55 36.67
N THR A 75 -40.00 0.29 36.76
CA THR A 75 -40.93 1.19 37.44
C THR A 75 -41.00 0.88 38.94
N ALA A 76 -40.60 1.84 39.77
CA ALA A 76 -40.77 1.83 41.22
C ALA A 76 -42.08 2.50 41.67
N GLY A 77 -42.55 2.20 42.89
CA GLY A 77 -43.71 2.85 43.50
C GLY A 77 -43.41 4.26 44.02
N THR A 78 -44.42 4.97 44.51
CA THR A 78 -44.27 6.34 45.06
C THR A 78 -43.48 6.36 46.37
N ALA A 79 -42.60 7.33 46.52
CA ALA A 79 -41.59 7.57 47.56
C ALA A 79 -40.49 6.48 47.64
N SER A 80 -39.89 6.11 46.51
CA SER A 80 -38.95 4.98 46.43
C SER A 80 -37.48 5.31 46.68
N GLN A 81 -36.80 4.42 47.39
CA GLN A 81 -35.37 4.38 47.59
C GLN A 81 -34.86 3.00 47.25
N LEU A 82 -33.89 2.90 46.36
CA LEU A 82 -33.35 1.61 45.93
C LEU A 82 -31.89 1.71 45.50
N ALA A 83 -31.22 0.58 45.58
CA ALA A 83 -29.89 0.32 45.04
C ALA A 83 -29.97 -0.91 44.12
N TRP A 84 -29.20 -0.90 43.04
CA TRP A 84 -29.18 -1.97 42.05
C TRP A 84 -27.76 -2.28 41.59
N VAL A 85 -27.59 -3.51 41.10
CA VAL A 85 -26.38 -4.00 40.45
C VAL A 85 -26.80 -4.78 39.21
N ALA A 86 -26.24 -4.42 38.05
CA ALA A 86 -26.43 -5.08 36.77
C ALA A 86 -25.15 -5.81 36.36
N LEU A 87 -25.28 -7.04 35.88
CA LEU A 87 -24.19 -7.88 35.42
C LEU A 87 -24.53 -8.46 34.05
N GLU A 88 -23.57 -8.48 33.14
CA GLU A 88 -23.61 -9.31 31.95
C GLU A 88 -22.72 -10.54 32.15
N ILE A 89 -23.29 -11.73 31.93
CA ILE A 89 -22.66 -13.01 32.17
C ILE A 89 -22.74 -13.90 30.92
N ALA A 90 -21.72 -14.71 30.68
CA ALA A 90 -21.70 -15.63 29.54
C ALA A 90 -22.43 -16.96 29.88
N GLY A 91 -23.75 -17.09 29.61
CA GLY A 91 -24.47 -18.39 29.72
C GLY A 91 -25.92 -18.36 30.25
N GLY A 92 -26.62 -19.52 30.26
CA GLY A 92 -28.09 -19.58 30.29
C GLY A 92 -28.82 -20.63 31.16
N GLU A 93 -28.15 -21.48 31.95
CA GLU A 93 -28.82 -22.34 32.95
C GLU A 93 -28.77 -21.73 34.36
N PHE A 94 -29.87 -21.84 35.12
CA PHE A 94 -30.09 -21.09 36.36
C PHE A 94 -30.69 -21.94 37.49
N ASP A 95 -30.07 -21.85 38.67
CA ASP A 95 -30.64 -22.27 39.96
C ASP A 95 -30.55 -21.12 40.97
N ALA A 96 -31.56 -20.92 41.82
CA ALA A 96 -31.48 -19.95 42.91
C ALA A 96 -32.28 -20.35 44.14
N VAL A 97 -31.80 -19.91 45.30
CA VAL A 97 -32.50 -20.02 46.59
C VAL A 97 -32.45 -18.66 47.29
N ALA A 98 -33.56 -18.28 47.90
CA ALA A 98 -33.68 -17.06 48.69
C ALA A 98 -34.17 -17.37 50.12
N ALA A 99 -33.76 -16.56 51.09
CA ALA A 99 -34.22 -16.67 52.47
C ALA A 99 -34.31 -15.31 53.16
N GLU A 100 -35.44 -15.08 53.85
CA GLU A 100 -35.68 -13.89 54.65
C GLU A 100 -35.34 -14.09 56.12
N GLN A 101 -35.04 -12.98 56.79
CA GLN A 101 -35.10 -12.90 58.24
C GLN A 101 -35.79 -11.59 58.65
N ALA A 102 -37.05 -11.69 59.07
CA ALA A 102 -37.82 -10.57 59.63
C ALA A 102 -37.49 -10.42 61.12
N VAL A 103 -36.35 -9.80 61.44
CA VAL A 103 -35.97 -9.55 62.83
C VAL A 103 -35.35 -8.16 62.92
N TRP A 104 -36.01 -7.25 63.64
CA TRP A 104 -35.55 -5.89 64.02
C TRP A 104 -34.35 -5.91 64.98
N VAL A 105 -33.41 -6.82 64.77
CA VAL A 105 -32.19 -6.94 65.57
C VAL A 105 -31.05 -6.48 64.70
N ALA A 106 -30.38 -5.44 65.18
CA ALA A 106 -29.08 -4.99 64.69
C ALA A 106 -28.10 -6.18 64.60
N THR A 107 -27.86 -6.66 63.39
CA THR A 107 -26.92 -7.78 63.15
C THR A 107 -25.74 -7.29 62.31
N ARG A 108 -24.54 -7.76 62.69
CA ARG A 108 -23.29 -7.44 61.99
C ARG A 108 -22.93 -8.44 60.91
N THR A 109 -23.55 -9.62 60.89
CA THR A 109 -23.22 -10.69 59.94
C THR A 109 -24.49 -11.40 59.50
N ALA A 110 -24.61 -11.67 58.21
CA ALA A 110 -25.74 -12.34 57.58
C ALA A 110 -25.22 -13.42 56.64
N ARG A 111 -25.84 -14.61 56.68
CA ARG A 111 -25.51 -15.75 55.81
C ARG A 111 -26.57 -15.93 54.75
N THR A 112 -26.21 -16.11 53.48
CA THR A 112 -27.17 -16.47 52.42
C THR A 112 -27.84 -17.83 52.74
N PRO A 113 -28.94 -18.23 52.09
CA PRO A 113 -29.33 -19.64 52.11
C PRO A 113 -28.25 -20.55 51.47
N GLU A 114 -28.36 -21.85 51.72
CA GLU A 114 -27.58 -22.87 51.00
C GLU A 114 -28.22 -23.14 49.63
N LEU A 115 -27.40 -23.22 48.59
CA LEU A 115 -27.78 -23.61 47.23
C LEU A 115 -26.91 -24.80 46.81
N ILE A 116 -27.49 -25.85 46.26
CA ILE A 116 -26.76 -26.92 45.55
C ILE A 116 -26.98 -26.66 44.05
N PRO A 117 -26.02 -26.04 43.34
CA PRO A 117 -26.17 -25.75 41.92
C PRO A 117 -26.10 -27.02 41.06
N ALA A 118 -26.73 -27.02 39.89
CA ALA A 118 -26.50 -28.06 38.89
C ALA A 118 -25.02 -28.15 38.48
N PRO A 119 -24.48 -29.35 38.18
CA PRO A 119 -23.06 -29.56 37.88
C PRO A 119 -22.55 -28.70 36.71
N GLY A 120 -21.26 -28.37 36.70
CA GLY A 120 -20.58 -27.62 35.62
C GLY A 120 -19.78 -26.42 36.12
N GLU A 121 -19.16 -25.69 35.19
CA GLU A 121 -18.59 -24.38 35.49
C GLU A 121 -19.72 -23.38 35.76
N ARG A 122 -19.66 -22.67 36.88
CA ARG A 122 -20.71 -21.75 37.33
C ARG A 122 -20.15 -20.44 37.87
N LEU A 123 -20.92 -19.37 37.70
CA LEU A 123 -20.84 -18.13 38.47
C LEU A 123 -21.93 -18.14 39.53
N LEU A 124 -21.54 -18.13 40.80
CA LEU A 124 -22.44 -17.94 41.92
C LEU A 124 -22.53 -16.45 42.27
N ILE A 125 -23.76 -15.95 42.47
CA ILE A 125 -24.07 -14.57 42.83
C ILE A 125 -24.74 -14.57 44.20
N ALA A 126 -24.07 -13.98 45.19
CA ALA A 126 -24.60 -13.76 46.52
C ALA A 126 -25.03 -12.29 46.66
N SER A 127 -26.32 -12.07 46.91
CA SER A 127 -26.90 -10.73 47.04
C SER A 127 -27.57 -10.61 48.40
N VAL A 128 -27.27 -9.56 49.15
CA VAL A 128 -27.89 -9.28 50.45
C VAL A 128 -28.41 -7.84 50.48
N GLY A 129 -29.72 -7.70 50.65
CA GLY A 129 -30.43 -6.44 50.79
C GLY A 129 -30.90 -6.21 52.23
N GLY A 130 -30.97 -4.96 52.66
CA GLY A 130 -31.44 -4.60 54.01
C GLY A 130 -31.61 -3.10 54.24
N GLY A 131 -31.83 -2.70 55.49
CA GLY A 131 -31.97 -1.30 55.91
C GLY A 131 -31.26 -1.03 57.22
N THR A 132 -30.98 0.24 57.49
CA THR A 132 -30.18 0.67 58.66
C THR A 132 -30.95 1.50 59.68
N ASP A 133 -32.26 1.73 59.46
CA ASP A 133 -33.19 2.44 60.36
C ASP A 133 -32.59 3.72 60.96
N GLY A 134 -32.35 4.72 60.10
CA GLY A 134 -31.80 6.01 60.49
C GLY A 134 -30.33 6.05 60.90
N ALA A 135 -29.58 4.93 60.91
CA ALA A 135 -28.15 4.93 61.24
C ALA A 135 -27.29 5.60 60.15
N PRO A 136 -26.24 6.38 60.50
CA PRO A 136 -25.60 7.33 59.58
C PRO A 136 -24.66 6.73 58.53
N SER A 137 -24.29 5.44 58.61
CA SER A 137 -23.50 4.77 57.56
C SER A 137 -23.29 3.29 57.89
N ARG A 138 -23.21 2.44 56.86
CA ARG A 138 -22.69 1.06 56.95
C ARG A 138 -21.71 0.80 55.81
N SER A 139 -20.78 -0.14 56.00
CA SER A 139 -19.96 -0.68 54.91
C SER A 139 -19.76 -2.18 55.09
N VAL A 140 -19.55 -2.92 54.01
CA VAL A 140 -19.12 -4.32 54.09
C VAL A 140 -17.67 -4.36 54.57
N SER A 141 -17.39 -5.24 55.53
CA SER A 141 -16.04 -5.49 56.04
C SER A 141 -15.43 -6.77 55.48
N SER A 142 -16.26 -7.76 55.14
CA SER A 142 -15.80 -9.02 54.56
C SER A 142 -16.93 -9.88 54.02
N TRP A 143 -16.58 -10.69 53.01
CA TRP A 143 -17.32 -11.87 52.57
C TRP A 143 -16.53 -13.14 52.92
N LEU A 144 -17.24 -14.25 53.16
CA LEU A 144 -16.65 -15.57 53.44
C LEU A 144 -16.76 -16.51 52.24
N SER A 145 -16.22 -17.73 52.40
CA SER A 145 -16.35 -18.83 51.43
C SER A 145 -15.80 -18.51 50.02
N GLY A 146 -14.82 -17.62 49.92
CA GLY A 146 -14.16 -17.27 48.65
C GLY A 146 -14.95 -16.32 47.74
N PHE A 147 -16.08 -15.78 48.19
CA PHE A 147 -16.83 -14.78 47.42
C PHE A 147 -16.08 -13.45 47.38
N THR A 148 -15.97 -12.88 46.19
CA THR A 148 -15.37 -11.57 45.93
C THR A 148 -16.46 -10.52 45.80
N GLU A 149 -16.36 -9.44 46.57
CA GLU A 149 -17.31 -8.33 46.53
C GLU A 149 -17.28 -7.60 45.18
N LEU A 150 -18.47 -7.33 44.63
CA LEU A 150 -18.65 -6.47 43.46
C LEU A 150 -19.26 -5.12 43.83
N ALA A 151 -20.19 -5.07 44.79
CA ALA A 151 -20.87 -3.84 45.15
C ALA A 151 -21.22 -3.76 46.64
N ASP A 152 -21.09 -2.55 47.19
CA ASP A 152 -21.51 -2.14 48.53
C ASP A 152 -22.19 -0.76 48.45
N LEU A 153 -23.53 -0.75 48.48
CA LEU A 153 -24.34 0.44 48.21
C LEU A 153 -25.25 0.76 49.40
N GLN A 154 -25.29 2.00 49.85
CA GLN A 154 -26.29 2.48 50.81
C GLN A 154 -26.95 3.75 50.26
N VAL A 155 -28.27 3.74 50.16
CA VAL A 155 -29.04 4.95 49.87
C VAL A 155 -29.05 5.80 51.14
N THR A 156 -28.62 7.05 51.03
CA THR A 156 -28.55 7.99 52.15
C THR A 156 -29.63 9.06 52.05
N GLY A 157 -30.11 9.54 53.19
CA GLY A 157 -31.11 10.61 53.27
C GLY A 157 -32.57 10.14 53.24
N GLY A 158 -32.84 8.88 53.60
CA GLY A 158 -34.18 8.31 53.74
C GLY A 158 -34.57 7.99 55.17
N ALA A 159 -35.83 7.56 55.35
CA ALA A 159 -36.26 6.97 56.61
C ALA A 159 -35.50 5.65 56.91
N ASP A 160 -35.22 4.85 55.88
CA ASP A 160 -34.85 3.43 56.06
C ASP A 160 -33.43 3.11 55.58
N ASN A 161 -32.86 4.04 54.78
CA ASN A 161 -31.52 3.97 54.19
C ASN A 161 -31.20 2.57 53.63
N PRO A 162 -31.91 2.13 52.56
CA PRO A 162 -31.75 0.80 52.01
C PRO A 162 -30.32 0.53 51.58
N SER A 163 -29.91 -0.70 51.76
CA SER A 163 -28.55 -1.19 51.65
C SER A 163 -28.54 -2.43 50.77
N HIS A 164 -27.64 -2.47 49.80
CA HIS A 164 -27.40 -3.62 48.92
C HIS A 164 -25.92 -3.98 48.93
N ALA A 165 -25.60 -5.25 49.15
CA ALA A 165 -24.28 -5.80 48.96
C ALA A 165 -24.35 -7.01 48.02
N LEU A 166 -23.39 -7.13 47.10
CA LEU A 166 -23.32 -8.24 46.15
C LEU A 166 -21.87 -8.72 46.01
N ALA A 167 -21.71 -10.04 46.02
CA ALA A 167 -20.44 -10.71 45.79
C ALA A 167 -20.62 -11.92 44.86
N VAL A 168 -19.54 -12.32 44.21
CA VAL A 168 -19.53 -13.43 43.26
C VAL A 168 -18.45 -14.46 43.57
N LEU A 169 -18.69 -15.72 43.17
CA LEU A 169 -17.73 -16.81 43.21
C LEU A 169 -17.77 -17.56 41.89
N GLU A 170 -16.63 -17.67 41.23
CA GLU A 170 -16.45 -18.58 40.10
C GLU A 170 -16.04 -19.96 40.63
N ALA A 171 -16.80 -21.00 40.27
CA ALA A 171 -16.54 -22.34 40.76
C ALA A 171 -16.95 -23.40 39.74
N THR A 172 -16.18 -24.48 39.66
CA THR A 172 -16.63 -25.74 39.07
C THR A 172 -17.41 -26.51 40.13
N VAL A 173 -18.69 -26.72 39.91
CA VAL A 173 -19.59 -27.37 40.88
C VAL A 173 -19.91 -28.80 40.44
N ASP A 174 -20.16 -29.66 41.41
CA ASP A 174 -20.33 -31.11 41.24
C ASP A 174 -21.80 -31.56 41.23
N GLY A 175 -22.75 -30.66 41.48
CA GLY A 175 -24.17 -31.01 41.60
C GLY A 175 -24.60 -31.53 42.97
N VAL A 176 -23.70 -31.57 43.96
CA VAL A 176 -23.96 -32.20 45.27
C VAL A 176 -23.50 -31.34 46.44
N THR A 177 -22.43 -30.56 46.27
CA THR A 177 -21.87 -29.69 47.31
C THR A 177 -22.76 -28.45 47.50
N PRO A 178 -23.26 -28.19 48.73
CA PRO A 178 -23.99 -26.96 49.03
C PRO A 178 -23.04 -25.77 49.16
N TYR A 179 -23.41 -24.65 48.55
CA TYR A 179 -22.72 -23.37 48.60
C TYR A 179 -23.51 -22.39 49.46
N GLN A 180 -22.78 -21.62 50.27
CA GLN A 180 -23.30 -20.53 51.10
C GLN A 180 -22.16 -19.55 51.36
N THR A 181 -22.50 -18.26 51.53
CA THR A 181 -21.55 -17.27 52.03
C THR A 181 -22.14 -16.48 53.20
N ALA A 182 -21.26 -15.80 53.92
CA ALA A 182 -21.61 -14.81 54.93
C ALA A 182 -20.97 -13.48 54.56
N VAL A 183 -21.73 -12.41 54.74
CA VAL A 183 -21.23 -11.03 54.66
C VAL A 183 -21.26 -10.42 56.05
N THR A 184 -20.25 -9.62 56.36
CA THR A 184 -20.11 -8.89 57.63
C THR A 184 -20.00 -7.40 57.36
N TRP A 185 -20.63 -6.58 58.19
CA TRP A 185 -20.69 -5.13 58.04
C TRP A 185 -20.07 -4.40 59.22
N ASN A 186 -19.47 -3.26 58.91
CA ASN A 186 -19.18 -2.19 59.85
C ASN A 186 -20.44 -1.34 60.00
N GLY A 187 -21.24 -1.63 61.02
CA GLY A 187 -22.55 -1.02 61.24
C GLY A 187 -23.62 -2.09 61.46
N ASN A 188 -24.82 -1.67 61.80
CA ASN A 188 -25.95 -2.58 62.01
C ASN A 188 -26.91 -2.50 60.83
N VAL A 189 -27.30 -3.67 60.31
CA VAL A 189 -28.41 -3.79 59.36
C VAL A 189 -29.54 -4.51 60.09
N VAL A 190 -30.75 -3.93 60.07
CA VAL A 190 -31.89 -4.30 60.92
C VAL A 190 -32.91 -5.22 60.23
N SER A 191 -32.71 -5.55 58.95
CA SER A 191 -33.48 -6.57 58.24
C SER A 191 -32.69 -7.09 57.05
N HIS A 192 -32.76 -8.40 56.77
CA HIS A 192 -32.03 -9.00 55.65
C HIS A 192 -32.95 -9.76 54.70
N ALA A 193 -32.85 -9.45 53.41
CA ALA A 193 -33.25 -10.30 52.30
C ALA A 193 -31.97 -10.81 51.63
N ARG A 194 -31.91 -12.10 51.30
CA ARG A 194 -30.67 -12.76 50.89
C ARG A 194 -30.96 -13.74 49.79
N ILE A 195 -30.20 -13.63 48.70
CA ILE A 195 -30.31 -14.46 47.51
C ILE A 195 -28.94 -15.09 47.26
N LEU A 196 -28.95 -16.39 46.97
CA LEU A 196 -27.82 -17.07 46.35
C LEU A 196 -28.31 -17.69 45.04
N ALA A 197 -27.71 -17.28 43.93
CA ALA A 197 -28.03 -17.75 42.59
C ALA A 197 -26.79 -18.33 41.92
N SER A 198 -26.97 -19.26 40.98
CA SER A 198 -25.90 -19.81 40.16
C SER A 198 -26.26 -19.78 38.68
N TYR A 199 -25.29 -19.41 37.85
CA TYR A 199 -25.40 -19.38 36.40
C TYR A 199 -24.30 -20.21 35.75
N ALA A 200 -24.61 -20.99 34.70
CA ALA A 200 -23.61 -21.71 33.91
C ALA A 200 -22.60 -20.77 33.23
N THR A 201 -21.32 -21.13 33.27
CA THR A 201 -20.21 -20.37 32.68
C THR A 201 -19.28 -21.29 31.89
N GLY A 202 -19.57 -21.55 30.61
CA GLY A 202 -18.81 -22.45 29.72
C GLY A 202 -19.42 -23.87 29.67
N SER A 203 -19.69 -24.53 28.53
CA SER A 203 -19.45 -24.29 27.11
C SER A 203 -20.72 -24.67 26.32
N GLY A 204 -21.17 -23.84 25.37
CA GLY A 204 -22.32 -24.21 24.53
C GLY A 204 -22.85 -23.13 23.58
N GLY A 205 -22.14 -22.01 23.40
CA GLY A 205 -22.24 -21.32 22.12
C GLY A 205 -21.65 -22.24 21.04
N PRO A 206 -22.27 -22.37 19.87
CA PRO A 206 -21.75 -23.26 18.85
C PRO A 206 -20.36 -22.79 18.39
N ALA A 207 -19.42 -23.73 18.24
CA ALA A 207 -18.03 -23.40 17.90
C ALA A 207 -17.97 -22.53 16.63
N GLU A 208 -17.25 -21.41 16.70
CA GLU A 208 -17.21 -20.43 15.61
C GLU A 208 -16.24 -20.85 14.51
N PRO A 209 -16.60 -20.64 13.23
CA PRO A 209 -15.64 -20.78 12.14
C PRO A 209 -14.55 -19.69 12.24
N THR A 210 -13.38 -19.94 11.64
CA THR A 210 -12.44 -18.84 11.36
C THR A 210 -12.81 -18.18 10.05
N VAL A 211 -12.67 -16.86 9.95
CA VAL A 211 -12.87 -16.11 8.71
C VAL A 211 -11.85 -15.00 8.58
N THR A 212 -11.22 -14.93 7.40
CA THR A 212 -10.25 -13.91 7.03
C THR A 212 -10.78 -13.15 5.82
N ALA A 213 -10.82 -11.82 5.92
CA ALA A 213 -11.20 -10.95 4.80
C ALA A 213 -10.20 -11.07 3.65
N GLY A 214 -10.70 -11.09 2.42
CA GLY A 214 -9.86 -10.86 1.25
C GLY A 214 -9.28 -9.44 1.22
N THR A 215 -8.27 -9.25 0.38
CA THR A 215 -7.57 -7.97 0.22
C THR A 215 -8.53 -6.85 -0.20
N ALA A 216 -8.31 -5.65 0.35
CA ALA A 216 -9.07 -4.46 -0.03
C ALA A 216 -8.87 -4.11 -1.51
N ARG A 217 -9.93 -3.61 -2.16
CA ARG A 217 -10.00 -3.51 -3.62
C ARG A 217 -10.29 -2.10 -4.13
N PRO A 218 -9.58 -1.64 -5.16
CA PRO A 218 -9.97 -0.46 -5.91
C PRO A 218 -11.00 -0.82 -6.98
N VAL A 219 -11.91 0.11 -7.29
CA VAL A 219 -12.84 0.01 -8.41
C VAL A 219 -13.15 1.39 -8.97
N LEU A 220 -13.47 1.49 -10.26
CA LEU A 220 -14.00 2.73 -10.82
C LEU A 220 -15.40 3.01 -10.26
N VAL A 221 -15.79 4.29 -10.16
CA VAL A 221 -17.18 4.66 -9.87
C VAL A 221 -18.13 4.05 -10.91
N GLY A 222 -19.25 3.48 -10.46
CA GLY A 222 -20.17 2.73 -11.33
C GLY A 222 -19.65 1.36 -11.79
N GLY A 223 -18.38 1.02 -11.54
CA GLY A 223 -17.78 -0.26 -11.88
C GLY A 223 -18.09 -1.37 -10.89
N SER A 224 -17.68 -2.59 -11.22
CA SER A 224 -17.86 -3.77 -10.37
C SER A 224 -16.54 -4.47 -10.09
N VAL A 225 -16.45 -5.09 -8.93
CA VAL A 225 -15.31 -5.92 -8.51
C VAL A 225 -15.83 -7.09 -7.69
N GLY A 226 -15.26 -8.28 -7.84
CA GLY A 226 -15.54 -9.39 -6.91
C GLY A 226 -15.05 -9.03 -5.51
N LEU A 227 -15.50 -9.72 -4.47
CA LEU A 227 -14.91 -9.76 -3.12
C LEU A 227 -14.57 -11.21 -2.79
N ASP A 228 -13.84 -11.45 -1.70
CA ASP A 228 -13.69 -12.80 -1.17
C ASP A 228 -13.44 -12.81 0.34
N VAL A 229 -13.72 -13.96 0.96
CA VAL A 229 -13.22 -14.35 2.28
C VAL A 229 -12.67 -15.77 2.22
N ARG A 230 -11.71 -16.08 3.09
CA ARG A 230 -11.30 -17.45 3.39
C ARG A 230 -11.88 -17.85 4.74
N ALA A 231 -12.51 -19.00 4.82
CA ALA A 231 -13.09 -19.49 6.07
C ALA A 231 -12.77 -20.96 6.31
N SER A 232 -12.59 -21.34 7.58
CA SER A 232 -12.49 -22.74 8.00
C SER A 232 -13.52 -23.04 9.07
N ALA A 233 -14.16 -24.22 8.96
CA ALA A 233 -15.09 -24.68 9.98
C ALA A 233 -14.33 -25.25 11.18
N PRO A 234 -14.93 -25.24 12.38
CA PRO A 234 -14.43 -26.00 13.52
C PRO A 234 -14.29 -27.49 13.18
N GLU A 235 -13.47 -28.20 13.95
CA GLU A 235 -13.31 -29.66 13.82
C GLU A 235 -14.67 -30.38 13.87
N GLY A 236 -14.92 -31.25 12.88
CA GLY A 236 -16.19 -31.99 12.76
C GLY A 236 -17.37 -31.19 12.20
N GLN A 237 -17.19 -29.93 11.81
CA GLN A 237 -18.24 -29.09 11.20
C GLN A 237 -17.92 -28.72 9.75
N THR A 238 -18.89 -28.14 9.06
CA THR A 238 -18.74 -27.57 7.71
C THR A 238 -19.25 -26.13 7.69
N ILE A 239 -18.80 -25.33 6.73
CA ILE A 239 -19.40 -24.01 6.49
C ILE A 239 -20.75 -24.21 5.80
N THR A 240 -21.82 -23.64 6.36
CA THR A 240 -23.20 -23.80 5.89
C THR A 240 -23.77 -22.54 5.25
N GLY A 241 -23.14 -21.38 5.44
CA GLY A 241 -23.61 -20.15 4.80
C GLY A 241 -22.64 -18.99 4.87
N TYR A 242 -22.74 -18.13 3.85
CA TYR A 242 -22.17 -16.80 3.82
C TYR A 242 -23.33 -15.80 3.78
N ALA A 243 -23.15 -14.64 4.41
CA ALA A 243 -24.11 -13.55 4.33
C ALA A 243 -23.37 -12.22 4.26
N TRP A 244 -23.40 -11.62 3.08
CA TRP A 244 -22.75 -10.34 2.82
C TRP A 244 -23.71 -9.16 2.93
N ARG A 245 -23.26 -8.10 3.60
CA ARG A 245 -23.99 -6.82 3.66
C ARG A 245 -23.05 -5.63 3.59
N ILE A 246 -23.49 -4.57 2.92
CA ILE A 246 -22.81 -3.28 2.94
C ILE A 246 -23.11 -2.62 4.28
N THR A 247 -22.06 -2.30 5.05
CA THR A 247 -22.19 -1.65 6.37
C THR A 247 -21.98 -0.14 6.31
N SER A 248 -21.27 0.35 5.29
CA SER A 248 -21.08 1.76 5.01
C SER A 248 -20.69 2.00 3.54
N GLY A 249 -20.83 3.23 3.06
CA GLY A 249 -20.33 3.66 1.76
C GLY A 249 -21.26 3.44 0.55
N GLY A 250 -22.34 2.66 0.69
CA GLY A 250 -23.32 2.41 -0.38
C GLY A 250 -22.84 1.41 -1.44
N GLY A 251 -23.65 1.22 -2.49
CA GLY A 251 -23.41 0.25 -3.57
C GLY A 251 -24.46 -0.87 -3.59
N SER A 252 -24.21 -1.89 -4.40
CA SER A 252 -25.03 -3.11 -4.46
C SER A 252 -24.16 -4.36 -4.48
N LEU A 253 -24.69 -5.46 -3.98
CA LEU A 253 -24.01 -6.76 -4.00
C LEU A 253 -24.77 -7.77 -4.88
N SER A 254 -24.03 -8.70 -5.49
CA SER A 254 -24.54 -9.94 -6.09
C SER A 254 -23.94 -11.14 -5.36
N ASP A 255 -24.59 -12.31 -5.46
CA ASP A 255 -24.05 -13.59 -4.97
C ASP A 255 -23.66 -13.54 -3.47
N VAL A 256 -24.49 -12.85 -2.68
CA VAL A 256 -24.28 -12.52 -1.25
C VAL A 256 -24.28 -13.72 -0.31
N ASP A 257 -24.56 -14.90 -0.83
CA ASP A 257 -24.58 -16.19 -0.15
C ASP A 257 -23.35 -17.06 -0.48
N THR A 258 -22.38 -16.52 -1.23
CA THR A 258 -21.14 -17.20 -1.60
C THR A 258 -19.91 -16.64 -0.88
N ALA A 259 -18.79 -17.37 -0.94
CA ALA A 259 -17.51 -16.87 -0.46
C ALA A 259 -16.96 -15.70 -1.29
N THR A 260 -17.48 -15.49 -2.52
CA THR A 260 -16.94 -14.56 -3.51
C THR A 260 -18.04 -13.70 -4.17
N PRO A 261 -18.68 -12.78 -3.44
CA PRO A 261 -19.77 -11.97 -3.97
C PRO A 261 -19.27 -10.92 -4.96
N GLY A 262 -20.15 -10.40 -5.81
CA GLY A 262 -19.88 -9.20 -6.60
C GLY A 262 -20.25 -7.93 -5.84
N TYR A 263 -19.45 -6.86 -5.96
CA TYR A 263 -19.79 -5.51 -5.50
C TYR A 263 -19.81 -4.54 -6.68
N THR A 264 -20.87 -3.75 -6.79
CA THR A 264 -21.00 -2.67 -7.78
C THR A 264 -21.02 -1.32 -7.06
N ALA A 265 -20.09 -0.46 -7.46
CA ALA A 265 -19.85 0.84 -6.85
C ALA A 265 -20.92 1.88 -7.25
N PRO A 266 -21.32 2.79 -6.34
CA PRO A 266 -22.05 4.00 -6.71
C PRO A 266 -21.26 4.88 -7.69
N ALA A 267 -21.95 5.85 -8.29
CA ALA A 267 -21.37 6.83 -9.22
C ALA A 267 -20.52 7.93 -8.54
N THR A 268 -20.37 7.90 -7.21
CA THR A 268 -19.62 8.89 -6.44
C THR A 268 -18.40 8.26 -5.77
N PRO A 269 -17.24 8.93 -5.70
CA PRO A 269 -16.07 8.43 -4.97
C PRO A 269 -16.36 8.13 -3.49
N GLY A 270 -15.54 7.26 -2.89
CA GLY A 270 -15.59 7.00 -1.44
C GLY A 270 -15.09 5.62 -1.06
N LEU A 271 -15.19 5.31 0.24
CA LEU A 271 -14.87 3.99 0.78
C LEU A 271 -16.17 3.27 1.14
N ALA A 272 -16.27 2.00 0.80
CA ALA A 272 -17.32 1.10 1.27
C ALA A 272 -16.73 -0.01 2.14
N VAL A 273 -17.46 -0.39 3.18
CA VAL A 273 -17.11 -1.52 4.04
C VAL A 273 -18.18 -2.59 3.90
N VAL A 274 -17.80 -3.74 3.34
CA VAL A 274 -18.70 -4.87 3.11
C VAL A 274 -18.36 -5.98 4.10
N ARG A 275 -19.31 -6.37 4.93
CA ARG A 275 -19.14 -7.39 5.97
C ARG A 275 -19.71 -8.71 5.50
N CYS A 276 -18.91 -9.78 5.58
CA CYS A 276 -19.34 -11.15 5.47
C CYS A 276 -19.59 -11.74 6.86
N THR A 277 -20.71 -12.45 7.04
CA THR A 277 -20.94 -13.35 8.17
C THR A 277 -20.87 -14.78 7.65
N VAL A 278 -20.03 -15.61 8.26
CA VAL A 278 -19.86 -17.02 7.91
C VAL A 278 -20.46 -17.86 9.03
N THR A 279 -21.29 -18.83 8.68
CA THR A 279 -21.95 -19.74 9.63
C THR A 279 -21.47 -21.17 9.43
N ALA A 280 -21.19 -21.87 10.54
CA ALA A 280 -20.84 -23.28 10.55
C ALA A 280 -22.06 -24.17 10.86
N SER A 281 -21.98 -25.46 10.53
CA SER A 281 -23.08 -26.43 10.70
C SER A 281 -23.50 -26.65 12.16
N GLY A 282 -22.61 -26.36 13.12
CA GLY A 282 -22.94 -26.35 14.54
C GLY A 282 -23.74 -25.13 15.00
N GLY A 283 -23.87 -24.10 14.15
CA GLY A 283 -24.58 -22.85 14.45
C GLY A 283 -23.68 -21.66 14.81
N GLY A 284 -22.36 -21.86 14.88
CA GLY A 284 -21.39 -20.82 15.21
C GLY A 284 -21.18 -19.89 14.04
N SER A 285 -20.94 -18.60 14.31
CA SER A 285 -20.75 -17.61 13.25
C SER A 285 -19.60 -16.66 13.55
N ALA A 286 -18.83 -16.32 12.52
CA ALA A 286 -17.78 -15.31 12.60
C ALA A 286 -17.96 -14.27 11.47
N THR A 287 -17.37 -13.08 11.64
CA THR A 287 -17.48 -12.01 10.63
C THR A 287 -16.12 -11.46 10.21
N ALA A 288 -16.04 -11.08 8.93
CA ALA A 288 -14.89 -10.38 8.35
C ALA A 288 -15.40 -9.22 7.49
N ALA A 289 -14.59 -8.19 7.29
CA ALA A 289 -14.96 -7.03 6.49
C ALA A 289 -13.91 -6.74 5.41
N VAL A 290 -14.38 -6.57 4.18
CA VAL A 290 -13.57 -6.15 3.04
C VAL A 290 -13.85 -4.68 2.76
N SER A 291 -12.79 -3.90 2.57
CA SER A 291 -12.90 -2.50 2.16
C SER A 291 -12.82 -2.39 0.64
N VAL A 292 -13.70 -1.59 0.05
CA VAL A 292 -13.70 -1.28 -1.38
C VAL A 292 -13.61 0.22 -1.56
N SER A 293 -12.52 0.69 -2.17
CA SER A 293 -12.33 2.08 -2.52
C SER A 293 -12.79 2.31 -3.95
N ARG A 294 -13.46 3.44 -4.19
CA ARG A 294 -13.93 3.83 -5.53
C ARG A 294 -13.59 5.26 -5.87
N HIS A 295 -13.19 5.48 -7.12
CA HIS A 295 -12.85 6.80 -7.65
C HIS A 295 -13.05 6.88 -9.17
N HIS A 296 -12.87 8.07 -9.74
CA HIS A 296 -12.93 8.29 -11.19
C HIS A 296 -11.77 7.66 -11.96
N THR A 297 -10.66 7.38 -11.30
CA THR A 297 -9.49 6.70 -11.87
C THR A 297 -9.12 5.53 -10.97
N ILE A 298 -8.60 4.45 -11.55
CA ILE A 298 -8.26 3.25 -10.77
C ILE A 298 -7.12 3.53 -9.79
N VAL A 299 -6.20 4.41 -10.17
CA VAL A 299 -5.06 4.85 -9.35
C VAL A 299 -5.52 5.65 -8.14
N ALA A 300 -6.48 6.57 -8.29
CA ALA A 300 -7.01 7.30 -7.14
C ALA A 300 -7.83 6.38 -6.21
N ALA A 301 -8.53 5.39 -6.76
CA ALA A 301 -9.22 4.37 -5.96
C ALA A 301 -8.20 3.53 -5.16
N GLU A 302 -7.13 3.08 -5.80
CA GLU A 302 -6.05 2.31 -5.18
C GLU A 302 -5.32 3.11 -4.09
N ASN A 303 -5.03 4.39 -4.33
CA ASN A 303 -4.35 5.25 -3.36
C ASN A 303 -5.18 5.62 -2.13
N ALA A 304 -6.50 5.46 -2.19
CA ALA A 304 -7.37 5.63 -1.03
C ALA A 304 -7.42 4.39 -0.12
N LEU A 305 -6.76 3.29 -0.51
CA LEU A 305 -6.51 2.14 0.36
C LEU A 305 -5.24 2.35 1.20
N PRO A 306 -5.14 1.71 2.38
CA PRO A 306 -3.94 1.81 3.21
C PRO A 306 -2.69 1.30 2.49
N GLY A 307 -1.59 2.06 2.61
CA GLY A 307 -0.26 1.63 2.21
C GLY A 307 0.43 0.75 3.25
N THR A 308 1.58 0.22 2.89
CA THR A 308 2.48 -0.52 3.79
C THR A 308 3.68 0.35 4.14
N ALA A 309 4.03 0.41 5.42
CA ALA A 309 5.14 1.22 5.90
C ALA A 309 6.44 0.97 5.10
N ARG A 310 7.16 2.04 4.77
CA ARG A 310 8.41 1.94 3.97
C ARG A 310 9.41 0.94 4.54
N ALA A 311 9.53 0.85 5.86
CA ALA A 311 10.43 -0.09 6.52
C ALA A 311 10.10 -1.57 6.27
N GLU A 312 8.86 -1.89 5.86
CA GLU A 312 8.42 -3.27 5.60
C GLU A 312 8.68 -3.71 4.16
N TRP A 313 8.48 -2.83 3.18
CA TRP A 313 8.64 -3.18 1.76
C TRP A 313 10.03 -2.82 1.22
N ASP A 314 10.68 -1.78 1.73
CA ASP A 314 12.00 -1.35 1.28
C ASP A 314 13.13 -2.20 1.91
N LEU A 315 14.37 -1.94 1.50
CA LEU A 315 15.57 -2.59 2.03
C LEU A 315 16.24 -1.69 3.07
N VAL A 316 16.65 -2.28 4.20
CA VAL A 316 17.36 -1.57 5.29
C VAL A 316 18.77 -1.16 4.85
N ASP A 317 19.47 -2.08 4.19
CA ASP A 317 20.72 -1.83 3.50
C ASP A 317 20.46 -2.03 2.00
N PRO A 318 20.10 -0.94 1.30
CA PRO A 318 19.63 -1.08 -0.06
C PRO A 318 20.76 -1.37 -1.03
N GLU A 319 22.04 -1.27 -0.67
CA GLU A 319 23.12 -0.97 -1.63
C GLU A 319 23.07 -1.76 -2.95
N LEU A 320 22.65 -3.02 -2.94
CA LEU A 320 22.71 -3.86 -4.14
C LEU A 320 21.37 -4.38 -4.63
N GLY A 321 20.26 -3.85 -4.11
CA GLY A 321 18.93 -4.40 -4.36
C GLY A 321 18.66 -5.69 -3.60
N GLY A 322 19.55 -6.07 -2.66
CA GLY A 322 19.32 -7.16 -1.74
C GLY A 322 20.58 -7.87 -1.23
N ILE A 323 20.38 -9.00 -0.56
CA ILE A 323 21.45 -9.86 -0.06
C ILE A 323 21.98 -10.81 -1.14
N ALA A 324 23.30 -11.02 -1.19
CA ALA A 324 23.93 -11.86 -2.21
C ALA A 324 23.54 -13.35 -2.18
N SER A 325 23.03 -13.84 -1.05
CA SER A 325 22.69 -15.25 -0.86
C SER A 325 21.25 -15.61 -1.24
N LEU A 326 20.44 -14.64 -1.68
CA LEU A 326 19.06 -14.85 -2.12
C LEU A 326 18.70 -13.79 -3.17
N GLN A 327 18.58 -14.18 -4.43
CA GLN A 327 18.31 -13.27 -5.56
C GLN A 327 17.32 -13.92 -6.53
N GLY A 328 16.72 -13.12 -7.40
CA GLY A 328 15.85 -13.65 -8.44
C GLY A 328 15.42 -12.60 -9.46
N PHE A 329 14.65 -13.04 -10.43
CA PHE A 329 14.03 -12.19 -11.44
C PHE A 329 12.64 -12.72 -11.81
N ALA A 330 11.78 -11.85 -12.32
CA ALA A 330 10.53 -12.25 -12.95
C ALA A 330 10.83 -12.73 -14.38
N GLU A 331 10.39 -13.94 -14.71
CA GLU A 331 10.41 -14.43 -16.10
C GLU A 331 9.53 -13.49 -16.93
N GLY A 332 10.00 -13.07 -18.09
CA GLY A 332 9.30 -12.05 -18.86
C GLY A 332 9.63 -10.60 -18.45
N PHE A 333 10.09 -10.34 -17.21
CA PHE A 333 10.22 -9.01 -16.57
C PHE A 333 8.92 -8.19 -16.49
N SER A 334 8.04 -8.32 -17.47
CA SER A 334 6.68 -7.81 -17.44
C SER A 334 5.69 -8.91 -17.86
N ALA A 335 4.46 -8.79 -17.34
CA ALA A 335 3.33 -9.63 -17.68
C ALA A 335 2.07 -8.79 -17.83
N ASN A 336 1.18 -9.18 -18.73
CA ASN A 336 -0.19 -8.67 -18.73
C ASN A 336 -1.00 -9.34 -17.60
N ARG A 337 -1.99 -8.63 -17.05
CA ARG A 337 -2.75 -9.09 -15.87
C ARG A 337 -3.60 -10.35 -16.05
N ASP A 338 -3.68 -10.89 -17.27
CA ASP A 338 -4.45 -12.10 -17.62
C ASP A 338 -3.62 -13.39 -17.55
N ARG A 339 -2.34 -13.29 -17.21
CA ARG A 339 -1.42 -14.42 -17.07
C ARG A 339 -0.62 -14.35 -15.76
N PRO A 340 -0.16 -15.49 -15.24
CA PRO A 340 0.71 -15.53 -14.07
C PRO A 340 2.02 -14.79 -14.31
N VAL A 341 2.58 -14.25 -13.22
CA VAL A 341 3.97 -13.79 -13.16
C VAL A 341 4.82 -14.90 -12.55
N GLU A 342 5.71 -15.47 -13.35
CA GLU A 342 6.63 -16.52 -12.92
C GLU A 342 7.94 -15.92 -12.42
N PHE A 343 8.53 -16.51 -11.38
CA PHE A 343 9.78 -16.04 -10.78
C PHE A 343 10.81 -17.16 -10.70
N LYS A 344 12.04 -16.83 -11.10
CA LYS A 344 13.23 -17.69 -11.00
C LYS A 344 14.11 -17.16 -9.87
N ILE A 345 14.04 -17.84 -8.72
CA ILE A 345 14.76 -17.50 -7.49
C ILE A 345 15.92 -18.46 -7.31
N ALA A 346 17.08 -17.93 -6.90
CA ALA A 346 18.26 -18.70 -6.55
C ALA A 346 18.72 -18.35 -5.13
N GLN A 347 19.19 -19.36 -4.42
CA GLN A 347 19.59 -19.24 -3.02
C GLN A 347 20.89 -20.01 -2.73
N GLU A 348 21.76 -19.37 -1.94
CA GLU A 348 22.86 -20.05 -1.25
C GLU A 348 22.51 -20.36 0.20
N GLY A 349 22.94 -21.53 0.69
CA GLY A 349 22.72 -21.98 2.06
C GLY A 349 21.32 -22.57 2.31
N GLY A 350 21.10 -23.05 3.54
CA GLY A 350 19.93 -23.87 3.89
C GLY A 350 18.79 -23.17 4.64
N ALA A 351 18.83 -21.85 4.81
CA ALA A 351 17.73 -21.12 5.44
C ALA A 351 16.46 -21.22 4.59
N ASP A 352 15.29 -21.11 5.19
CA ASP A 352 14.06 -20.92 4.42
C ASP A 352 13.87 -19.43 4.11
N TRP A 353 12.89 -19.12 3.28
CA TRP A 353 12.55 -17.76 2.92
C TRP A 353 11.07 -17.66 2.56
N SER A 354 10.52 -16.45 2.62
CA SER A 354 9.19 -16.11 2.12
C SER A 354 9.27 -14.97 1.13
N ALA A 355 8.19 -14.73 0.39
CA ALA A 355 8.13 -13.62 -0.54
C ALA A 355 6.82 -12.83 -0.38
N ARG A 356 6.89 -11.53 -0.65
CA ARG A 356 5.76 -10.61 -0.55
C ARG A 356 5.64 -9.78 -1.82
N VAL A 357 4.45 -9.69 -2.38
CA VAL A 357 4.18 -8.92 -3.60
C VAL A 357 3.68 -7.54 -3.21
N TYR A 358 4.41 -6.52 -3.63
CA TYR A 358 4.09 -5.11 -3.40
C TYR A 358 3.83 -4.40 -4.72
N ARG A 359 2.75 -3.61 -4.81
CA ARG A 359 2.59 -2.60 -5.85
C ARG A 359 3.21 -1.28 -5.36
N LEU A 360 4.10 -0.69 -6.15
CA LEU A 360 4.71 0.61 -5.83
C LEU A 360 3.79 1.76 -6.25
N GLY A 361 3.78 2.84 -5.46
CA GLY A 361 2.85 3.95 -5.68
C GLY A 361 2.94 5.04 -4.60
N TRP A 362 1.91 5.87 -4.45
CA TRP A 362 1.88 6.93 -3.44
C TRP A 362 1.43 6.44 -2.04
N TYR A 363 0.23 5.86 -1.95
CA TYR A 363 -0.35 5.27 -0.74
C TYR A 363 -0.24 6.13 0.53
N GLY A 364 -0.65 7.39 0.47
CA GLY A 364 -0.58 8.30 1.62
C GLY A 364 0.84 8.70 2.04
N GLY A 365 1.84 8.38 1.22
CA GLY A 365 3.25 8.61 1.50
C GLY A 365 4.04 7.33 1.75
N GLU A 366 3.37 6.23 2.07
CA GLU A 366 4.00 4.96 2.46
C GLU A 366 4.74 4.26 1.32
N GLY A 367 4.34 4.52 0.07
CA GLY A 367 5.15 4.19 -1.10
C GLY A 367 4.92 2.84 -1.75
N ALA A 368 4.23 1.94 -1.07
CA ALA A 368 3.79 0.67 -1.65
C ALA A 368 2.55 0.16 -0.91
N ARG A 369 1.89 -0.84 -1.51
CA ARG A 369 0.86 -1.65 -0.84
C ARG A 369 1.14 -3.13 -1.02
N LEU A 370 1.08 -3.88 0.09
CA LEU A 370 1.11 -5.34 0.07
C LEU A 370 -0.14 -5.89 -0.60
N LEU A 371 0.05 -6.71 -1.63
CA LEU A 371 -1.05 -7.42 -2.30
C LEU A 371 -1.11 -8.89 -1.93
N ASP A 372 0.04 -9.54 -1.75
CA ASP A 372 0.09 -10.98 -1.50
C ASP A 372 1.33 -11.42 -0.72
N VAL A 373 1.23 -12.58 -0.08
CA VAL A 373 2.32 -13.26 0.64
C VAL A 373 2.43 -14.68 0.09
N LEU A 374 3.60 -15.00 -0.45
CA LEU A 374 3.91 -16.29 -1.05
C LEU A 374 4.89 -17.04 -0.14
N THR A 375 4.50 -18.24 0.28
CA THR A 375 5.37 -19.14 1.06
C THR A 375 5.78 -20.30 0.17
N PRO A 376 7.08 -20.42 -0.19
CA PRO A 376 7.54 -21.52 -1.01
C PRO A 376 7.39 -22.86 -0.26
N ASP A 377 6.95 -23.89 -0.97
CA ASP A 377 6.95 -25.25 -0.46
C ASP A 377 8.35 -25.89 -0.47
N ALA A 378 8.45 -27.12 0.04
CA ALA A 378 9.72 -27.84 0.12
C ALA A 378 10.39 -28.09 -1.25
N ALA A 379 9.60 -28.28 -2.31
CA ALA A 379 10.13 -28.48 -3.67
C ALA A 379 10.63 -27.17 -4.27
N GLN A 380 9.93 -26.07 -4.04
CA GLN A 380 10.31 -24.73 -4.47
C GLN A 380 11.58 -24.24 -3.74
N LEU A 381 11.67 -24.48 -2.44
CA LEU A 381 12.89 -24.24 -1.65
C LEU A 381 14.07 -25.09 -2.17
N ALA A 382 13.84 -26.36 -2.50
CA ALA A 382 14.87 -27.22 -3.08
C ALA A 382 15.32 -26.73 -4.46
N ALA A 383 14.38 -26.32 -5.32
CA ALA A 383 14.66 -25.78 -6.65
C ALA A 383 15.50 -24.51 -6.58
N ALA A 384 15.19 -23.59 -5.66
CA ALA A 384 15.97 -22.37 -5.46
C ALA A 384 17.43 -22.64 -5.03
N ARG A 385 17.65 -23.72 -4.26
CA ARG A 385 19.00 -24.15 -3.84
C ARG A 385 19.78 -24.89 -4.93
N SER A 386 19.11 -25.32 -6.00
CA SER A 386 19.69 -26.16 -7.06
C SER A 386 19.82 -25.44 -8.41
N GLN A 387 19.64 -24.12 -8.45
CA GLN A 387 19.81 -23.37 -9.69
C GLN A 387 21.26 -23.51 -10.22
N PRO A 388 21.46 -23.71 -11.53
CA PRO A 388 22.79 -23.77 -12.09
C PRO A 388 23.50 -22.41 -11.98
N ALA A 389 24.83 -22.41 -12.03
CA ALA A 389 25.57 -21.16 -12.17
C ALA A 389 25.12 -20.42 -13.45
N PRO A 390 25.06 -19.07 -13.45
CA PRO A 390 24.70 -18.31 -14.63
C PRO A 390 25.58 -18.67 -15.84
N GLY A 391 24.96 -18.76 -17.01
CA GLY A 391 25.67 -18.78 -18.29
C GLY A 391 26.25 -17.41 -18.64
N ASN A 392 26.75 -17.28 -19.88
CA ASN A 392 27.27 -16.02 -20.40
C ASN A 392 26.45 -15.60 -21.63
N ALA A 393 25.74 -14.48 -21.54
CA ALA A 393 25.00 -13.86 -22.63
C ALA A 393 25.92 -13.40 -23.78
N ASP A 394 27.21 -13.20 -23.48
CA ASP A 394 28.26 -12.81 -24.41
C ASP A 394 29.50 -13.74 -24.29
N PRO A 395 29.44 -14.97 -24.85
CA PRO A 395 30.49 -15.99 -24.68
C PRO A 395 31.90 -15.58 -25.14
N GLY A 396 32.04 -14.47 -25.88
CA GLY A 396 33.32 -13.94 -26.35
C GLY A 396 34.03 -13.00 -25.37
N HIS A 397 33.38 -12.61 -24.27
CA HIS A 397 33.90 -11.63 -23.32
C HIS A 397 33.98 -12.21 -21.90
N ALA A 398 35.00 -11.76 -21.16
CA ALA A 398 35.22 -12.08 -19.75
C ALA A 398 35.49 -10.78 -18.99
N PRO A 399 34.84 -10.52 -17.83
CA PRO A 399 33.91 -11.39 -17.08
C PRO A 399 32.62 -11.73 -17.83
N ALA A 400 31.84 -12.69 -17.32
CA ALA A 400 30.60 -13.11 -17.98
C ALA A 400 29.48 -12.06 -17.81
N SER A 401 28.75 -11.78 -18.89
CA SER A 401 27.46 -11.10 -18.79
C SER A 401 26.42 -12.15 -18.42
N ALA A 402 25.95 -12.15 -17.16
CA ALA A 402 25.16 -13.27 -16.64
C ALA A 402 23.90 -13.57 -17.49
N ASP A 403 23.69 -14.84 -17.79
CA ASP A 403 22.49 -15.40 -18.42
C ASP A 403 21.91 -16.49 -17.50
N CYS A 404 20.82 -16.18 -16.80
CA CYS A 404 20.14 -17.12 -15.89
C CYS A 404 18.89 -17.74 -16.53
N SER A 405 18.74 -17.68 -17.86
CA SER A 405 17.56 -18.22 -18.57
C SER A 405 17.30 -19.70 -18.28
N THR A 406 18.35 -20.48 -17.98
CA THR A 406 18.28 -21.92 -17.65
C THR A 406 17.83 -22.22 -16.22
N TRP A 407 17.64 -21.20 -15.37
CA TRP A 407 17.06 -21.40 -14.04
C TRP A 407 15.63 -21.92 -14.15
N ALA A 408 15.26 -22.84 -13.25
CA ALA A 408 13.90 -23.32 -13.16
C ALA A 408 13.00 -22.25 -12.52
N VAL A 409 11.74 -22.18 -12.97
CA VAL A 409 10.72 -21.38 -12.27
C VAL A 409 10.52 -21.97 -10.86
N THR A 410 10.62 -21.11 -9.85
CA THR A 410 10.53 -21.49 -8.44
C THR A 410 9.24 -21.01 -7.77
N LEU A 411 8.66 -19.92 -8.25
CA LEU A 411 7.43 -19.35 -7.74
C LEU A 411 6.59 -18.80 -8.89
N SER A 412 5.29 -18.69 -8.63
CA SER A 412 4.35 -17.98 -9.50
C SER A 412 3.43 -17.14 -8.64
N TRP A 413 2.98 -16.02 -9.18
CA TRP A 413 1.93 -15.19 -8.62
C TRP A 413 0.86 -14.97 -9.68
N ASP A 414 -0.38 -15.33 -9.36
CA ASP A 414 -1.54 -15.03 -10.19
C ASP A 414 -2.06 -13.63 -9.82
N PRO A 415 -1.87 -12.61 -10.67
CA PRO A 415 -2.33 -11.27 -10.35
C PRO A 415 -3.85 -11.27 -10.16
N PRO A 416 -4.38 -10.72 -9.06
CA PRO A 416 -5.81 -10.53 -8.95
C PRO A 416 -6.31 -9.68 -10.12
N HIS A 417 -7.46 -10.02 -10.71
CA HIS A 417 -8.00 -9.30 -11.89
C HIS A 417 -8.19 -7.79 -11.69
N TRP A 418 -8.30 -7.35 -10.43
CA TRP A 418 -8.46 -5.96 -10.00
C TRP A 418 -7.12 -5.25 -9.71
N ALA A 419 -5.99 -5.96 -9.72
CA ALA A 419 -4.67 -5.40 -9.48
C ALA A 419 -4.37 -4.32 -10.55
N PRO A 420 -4.16 -3.05 -10.15
CA PRO A 420 -3.92 -2.01 -11.13
C PRO A 420 -2.57 -2.19 -11.82
N SER A 421 -2.48 -1.80 -13.10
CA SER A 421 -1.19 -1.71 -13.78
C SER A 421 -0.20 -0.87 -12.96
N GLY A 422 1.08 -1.25 -12.99
CA GLY A 422 2.08 -0.65 -12.12
C GLY A 422 3.44 -1.30 -12.21
N ILE A 423 4.38 -0.71 -11.47
CA ILE A 423 5.67 -1.33 -11.16
C ILE A 423 5.53 -2.02 -9.80
N TYR A 424 5.94 -3.27 -9.75
CA TYR A 424 5.78 -4.15 -8.61
C TYR A 424 7.14 -4.63 -8.11
N LEU A 425 7.18 -5.01 -6.83
CA LEU A 425 8.30 -5.72 -6.23
C LEU A 425 7.80 -7.05 -5.68
N LEU A 426 8.49 -8.13 -6.02
CA LEU A 426 8.54 -9.30 -5.16
C LEU A 426 9.69 -9.09 -4.18
N ARG A 427 9.38 -8.90 -2.90
CA ARG A 427 10.37 -8.80 -1.81
C ARG A 427 10.61 -10.19 -1.25
N LEU A 428 11.82 -10.70 -1.40
CA LEU A 428 12.27 -11.96 -0.82
C LEU A 428 12.76 -11.70 0.61
N GLU A 429 12.36 -12.53 1.56
CA GLU A 429 12.67 -12.38 2.99
C GLU A 429 13.31 -13.67 3.49
N ARG A 430 14.60 -13.63 3.84
CA ARG A 430 15.34 -14.81 4.30
C ARG A 430 15.15 -15.00 5.80
N GLU A 431 14.89 -16.23 6.23
CA GLU A 431 14.91 -16.56 7.65
C GLU A 431 16.31 -16.34 8.25
N GLY A 432 16.37 -15.71 9.41
CA GLY A 432 17.63 -15.28 10.03
C GLY A 432 18.14 -13.91 9.54
N GLY A 433 17.45 -13.28 8.58
CA GLY A 433 17.65 -11.88 8.21
C GLY A 433 18.13 -11.65 6.77
N GLY A 434 17.87 -10.42 6.31
CA GLY A 434 18.18 -9.97 4.95
C GLY A 434 17.02 -10.15 3.98
N ALA A 435 16.97 -9.29 2.96
CA ALA A 435 15.93 -9.27 1.96
C ALA A 435 16.48 -8.85 0.60
N SER A 436 15.75 -9.16 -0.47
CA SER A 436 16.08 -8.75 -1.83
C SER A 436 14.84 -8.32 -2.60
N HIS A 437 15.00 -7.39 -3.53
CA HIS A 437 13.95 -6.92 -4.42
C HIS A 437 14.04 -7.57 -5.79
N VAL A 438 12.90 -8.02 -6.29
CA VAL A 438 12.72 -8.47 -7.67
C VAL A 438 11.68 -7.56 -8.33
N PRO A 439 12.10 -6.54 -9.09
CA PRO A 439 11.18 -5.63 -9.77
C PRO A 439 10.57 -6.26 -11.02
N PHE A 440 9.32 -5.93 -11.30
CA PHE A 440 8.63 -6.33 -12.53
C PHE A 440 7.49 -5.34 -12.86
N VAL A 441 7.01 -5.38 -14.11
CA VAL A 441 5.87 -4.55 -14.56
C VAL A 441 4.63 -5.41 -14.75
N LEU A 442 3.51 -4.99 -14.14
CA LEU A 442 2.21 -5.56 -14.43
C LEU A 442 1.46 -4.62 -15.40
N ARG A 443 1.16 -5.13 -16.59
CA ARG A 443 0.45 -4.38 -17.64
C ARG A 443 -1.06 -4.56 -17.53
N ASP A 444 -1.78 -3.64 -18.17
CA ASP A 444 -3.22 -3.74 -18.40
C ASP A 444 -3.51 -3.25 -19.83
N ASP A 445 -3.23 -4.12 -20.79
CA ASP A 445 -3.25 -3.76 -22.21
C ASP A 445 -4.65 -3.36 -22.69
N ALA A 446 -5.67 -4.07 -22.23
CA ALA A 446 -7.05 -3.90 -22.68
C ALA A 446 -7.71 -2.60 -22.17
N ARG A 447 -7.18 -2.00 -21.11
CA ARG A 447 -7.76 -0.80 -20.47
C ARG A 447 -7.30 0.48 -21.17
N THR A 448 -8.21 1.39 -21.46
CA THR A 448 -7.86 2.76 -21.83
C THR A 448 -7.48 3.58 -20.60
N ALA A 449 -6.50 4.46 -20.72
CA ALA A 449 -6.04 5.34 -19.66
C ALA A 449 -5.69 6.71 -20.24
N ASP A 450 -5.39 7.70 -19.42
CA ASP A 450 -4.96 9.00 -19.94
C ASP A 450 -3.47 8.98 -20.32
N LEU A 451 -2.63 8.30 -19.52
CA LEU A 451 -1.18 8.32 -19.64
C LEU A 451 -0.54 6.91 -19.57
N MET A 452 0.31 6.59 -20.54
CA MET A 452 1.24 5.45 -20.47
C MET A 452 2.58 5.90 -19.87
N VAL A 453 3.15 5.15 -18.92
CA VAL A 453 4.46 5.42 -18.34
C VAL A 453 5.42 4.27 -18.61
N MET A 454 6.61 4.60 -19.14
CA MET A 454 7.71 3.68 -19.42
C MET A 454 8.92 3.96 -18.49
N PRO A 455 9.30 3.02 -17.60
CA PRO A 455 10.55 3.11 -16.87
C PRO A 455 11.76 2.85 -17.80
N ALA A 456 12.98 3.07 -17.30
CA ALA A 456 14.21 2.90 -18.07
C ALA A 456 14.84 1.50 -17.93
N ASP A 457 14.04 0.43 -17.99
CA ASP A 457 14.52 -0.94 -17.69
C ASP A 457 15.59 -1.47 -18.67
N SER A 458 15.60 -1.02 -19.92
CA SER A 458 16.69 -1.31 -20.87
C SER A 458 18.03 -0.74 -20.37
N THR A 459 17.98 0.46 -19.78
CA THR A 459 19.15 1.11 -19.19
C THR A 459 19.53 0.42 -17.88
N TRP A 460 18.56 0.00 -17.06
CA TRP A 460 18.87 -0.80 -15.87
C TRP A 460 19.68 -2.04 -16.26
N GLN A 461 19.32 -2.73 -17.35
CA GLN A 461 20.09 -3.87 -17.86
C GLN A 461 21.47 -3.51 -18.39
N ALA A 462 21.62 -2.39 -19.11
CA ALA A 462 22.90 -1.92 -19.61
C ALA A 462 23.93 -1.66 -18.49
N TYR A 463 23.43 -1.19 -17.34
CA TYR A 463 24.21 -0.95 -16.12
C TYR A 463 24.07 -2.08 -15.09
N ASN A 464 23.58 -3.27 -15.45
CA ASN A 464 23.42 -4.35 -14.48
C ASN A 464 24.69 -5.22 -14.42
N ALA A 465 25.39 -5.21 -13.28
CA ALA A 465 26.61 -5.99 -13.01
C ALA A 465 26.36 -7.35 -12.34
N PHE A 466 25.11 -7.81 -12.30
CA PHE A 466 24.80 -9.11 -11.72
C PHE A 466 25.68 -10.21 -12.33
N GLY A 467 26.45 -10.90 -11.48
CA GLY A 467 27.37 -11.98 -11.90
C GLY A 467 27.04 -13.37 -11.33
N GLY A 468 26.19 -13.45 -10.32
CA GLY A 468 25.86 -14.69 -9.62
C GLY A 468 25.42 -14.45 -8.18
N LEU A 469 25.37 -15.50 -7.37
CA LEU A 469 25.16 -15.37 -5.93
C LEU A 469 26.48 -15.17 -5.18
N GLY A 470 26.39 -14.88 -3.88
CA GLY A 470 27.54 -14.78 -2.99
C GLY A 470 28.53 -13.71 -3.43
N ASP A 471 29.83 -14.03 -3.37
CA ASP A 471 30.90 -13.10 -3.74
C ASP A 471 30.87 -12.69 -5.22
N ALA A 472 30.14 -13.42 -6.08
CA ALA A 472 30.02 -13.14 -7.50
C ALA A 472 28.92 -12.12 -7.83
N LEU A 473 28.13 -11.66 -6.85
CA LEU A 473 26.97 -10.77 -7.09
C LEU A 473 27.29 -9.59 -8.00
N LEU A 474 28.44 -8.94 -7.81
CA LEU A 474 28.88 -7.78 -8.61
C LEU A 474 30.12 -8.07 -9.46
N ALA A 475 30.42 -9.34 -9.71
CA ALA A 475 31.54 -9.76 -10.56
C ALA A 475 31.11 -10.00 -12.02
N GLY A 476 29.88 -9.62 -12.37
CA GLY A 476 29.34 -9.75 -13.73
C GLY A 476 29.80 -8.63 -14.66
N ASN A 477 29.48 -8.82 -15.94
CA ASN A 477 29.79 -7.90 -17.03
C ASN A 477 28.51 -7.18 -17.50
N SER A 478 28.66 -5.96 -18.00
CA SER A 478 27.59 -5.12 -18.54
C SER A 478 28.10 -4.28 -19.73
N LEU A 479 27.24 -3.47 -20.34
CA LEU A 479 27.63 -2.55 -21.42
C LEU A 479 28.55 -1.40 -20.95
N TYR A 480 28.78 -1.31 -19.63
CA TYR A 480 29.59 -0.27 -18.97
C TYR A 480 30.67 -0.81 -18.03
N LEU A 481 30.72 -2.12 -17.79
CA LEU A 481 31.68 -2.75 -16.88
C LEU A 481 32.14 -4.09 -17.42
N GLY A 482 33.45 -4.22 -17.62
CA GLY A 482 34.16 -5.49 -17.70
C GLY A 482 34.99 -5.70 -16.43
N THR A 483 36.32 -5.74 -16.55
CA THR A 483 37.20 -5.74 -15.38
C THR A 483 37.22 -4.40 -14.64
N ALA A 484 36.81 -3.30 -15.27
CA ALA A 484 36.66 -1.99 -14.63
C ALA A 484 35.44 -1.24 -15.20
N ILE A 485 34.92 -0.26 -14.46
CA ILE A 485 33.89 0.67 -14.98
C ILE A 485 34.56 1.57 -16.02
N ASN A 486 34.46 1.18 -17.28
CA ASN A 486 35.08 1.91 -18.36
C ASN A 486 34.40 1.52 -19.67
N GLN A 487 33.47 2.34 -20.14
CA GLN A 487 32.77 2.12 -21.41
C GLN A 487 33.69 2.06 -22.63
N TYR A 488 34.98 2.38 -22.50
CA TYR A 488 35.99 2.28 -23.57
C TYR A 488 36.76 0.94 -23.52
N SER A 489 36.61 0.15 -22.45
CA SER A 489 37.34 -1.10 -22.26
C SER A 489 36.82 -2.26 -23.09
N VAL A 490 37.67 -2.84 -23.94
CA VAL A 490 37.33 -3.94 -24.86
C VAL A 490 36.71 -5.18 -24.22
N ASP A 491 36.83 -5.33 -22.91
CA ASP A 491 36.25 -6.43 -22.12
C ASP A 491 34.83 -6.18 -21.59
N CYS A 492 34.26 -4.98 -21.80
CA CYS A 492 32.82 -4.76 -21.57
C CYS A 492 32.01 -5.63 -22.51
N ALA A 493 30.91 -6.20 -21.99
CA ALA A 493 29.99 -7.02 -22.74
C ALA A 493 29.33 -6.19 -23.84
N ARG A 494 28.98 -6.87 -24.93
CA ARG A 494 28.15 -6.34 -26.01
C ARG A 494 26.70 -6.77 -25.85
N TYR A 495 26.44 -7.83 -25.07
CA TYR A 495 25.12 -8.38 -24.81
C TYR A 495 24.75 -8.35 -23.33
N VAL A 496 23.50 -8.01 -23.03
CA VAL A 496 22.88 -8.13 -21.70
C VAL A 496 21.52 -8.82 -21.81
N HIS A 497 21.09 -9.53 -20.78
CA HIS A 497 19.87 -10.35 -20.80
C HIS A 497 18.88 -9.89 -19.73
N TYR A 498 17.58 -9.95 -20.03
CA TYR A 498 16.52 -9.74 -19.02
C TYR A 498 16.32 -10.95 -18.10
N ASP A 499 16.91 -12.11 -18.41
CA ASP A 499 16.80 -13.33 -17.62
C ASP A 499 17.93 -13.37 -16.59
N ARG A 500 18.00 -12.33 -15.76
CA ARG A 500 18.95 -12.22 -14.65
C ARG A 500 18.42 -11.25 -13.59
N PRO A 501 18.76 -11.44 -12.30
CA PRO A 501 18.44 -10.47 -11.25
C PRO A 501 18.94 -9.05 -11.60
N ILE A 502 18.17 -8.03 -11.22
CA ILE A 502 18.49 -6.62 -11.46
C ILE A 502 19.06 -5.99 -10.19
N VAL A 503 20.26 -5.42 -10.30
CA VAL A 503 20.81 -4.53 -9.27
C VAL A 503 20.05 -3.20 -9.34
N ASN A 504 19.06 -3.00 -8.47
CA ASN A 504 18.12 -1.87 -8.54
C ASN A 504 18.32 -0.81 -7.43
N ARG A 505 19.53 -0.72 -6.87
CA ARG A 505 19.94 0.24 -5.84
C ARG A 505 21.43 0.58 -5.94
N ALA A 506 21.86 1.56 -5.13
CA ALA A 506 23.18 2.16 -5.17
C ALA A 506 24.29 1.28 -4.58
N ALA A 507 25.18 0.73 -5.40
CA ALA A 507 26.32 -0.08 -4.95
C ALA A 507 27.44 0.77 -4.31
N ALA A 508 27.15 1.37 -3.15
CA ALA A 508 27.96 2.46 -2.59
C ALA A 508 28.38 2.21 -1.15
N ASN A 509 29.20 1.19 -0.84
CA ASN A 509 30.11 1.22 0.35
C ASN A 509 31.28 0.21 0.41
N THR A 510 31.62 -0.58 -0.61
CA THR A 510 32.59 -1.68 -0.38
C THR A 510 33.98 -1.49 -1.00
N GLY A 511 34.29 -0.34 -1.61
CA GLY A 511 35.47 -0.23 -2.47
C GLY A 511 35.39 -1.14 -3.72
N GLN A 512 34.20 -1.64 -4.02
CA GLN A 512 33.91 -2.44 -5.21
C GLN A 512 33.68 -1.57 -6.45
N ARG A 513 33.92 -2.20 -7.60
CA ARG A 513 34.09 -1.59 -8.92
C ARG A 513 32.78 -1.11 -9.57
N TYR A 514 31.78 -0.54 -8.88
CA TYR A 514 30.48 -0.26 -9.53
C TYR A 514 29.64 0.94 -9.04
N GLY A 515 30.06 2.18 -9.32
CA GLY A 515 29.33 3.40 -8.94
C GLY A 515 28.25 3.91 -9.92
N ALA A 516 28.11 3.32 -11.11
CA ALA A 516 27.26 3.85 -12.18
C ALA A 516 25.75 3.59 -11.98
N VAL A 517 25.37 2.45 -11.38
CA VAL A 517 23.95 2.09 -11.07
C VAL A 517 23.27 3.12 -10.17
N ARG A 518 24.06 3.83 -9.36
CA ARG A 518 23.57 4.84 -8.42
C ARG A 518 22.64 5.87 -9.06
N TRP A 519 22.87 6.19 -10.33
CA TRP A 519 22.20 7.28 -11.05
C TRP A 519 21.14 6.80 -12.04
N SER A 520 21.19 5.51 -12.40
CA SER A 520 20.41 4.91 -13.49
C SER A 520 19.54 3.75 -12.99
N ASN A 521 19.00 3.85 -11.77
CA ASN A 521 18.07 2.88 -11.18
C ASN A 521 16.71 3.52 -10.88
N PHE A 522 15.67 2.67 -10.90
CA PHE A 522 14.27 3.05 -10.66
C PHE A 522 14.02 4.04 -9.51
N PHE A 523 14.73 3.87 -8.39
CA PHE A 523 14.47 4.67 -7.19
C PHE A 523 15.15 6.06 -7.23
N THR A 524 15.79 6.42 -8.34
CA THR A 524 16.45 7.73 -8.48
C THR A 524 15.53 8.72 -9.18
N GLY A 525 15.25 8.52 -10.48
CA GLY A 525 14.44 9.44 -11.28
C GLY A 525 13.00 8.98 -11.50
N GLU A 526 12.74 7.68 -11.52
CA GLU A 526 11.44 7.14 -11.92
C GLU A 526 10.45 7.09 -10.75
N TYR A 527 10.87 6.60 -9.59
CA TYR A 527 9.99 6.45 -8.43
C TYR A 527 9.40 7.78 -7.90
N PRO A 528 10.15 8.90 -7.83
CA PRO A 528 9.57 10.20 -7.48
C PRO A 528 8.45 10.63 -8.44
N MET A 529 8.62 10.42 -9.75
CA MET A 529 7.60 10.76 -10.75
C MET A 529 6.38 9.85 -10.62
N VAL A 530 6.58 8.54 -10.43
CA VAL A 530 5.48 7.59 -10.17
C VAL A 530 4.65 8.04 -8.98
N ARG A 531 5.28 8.35 -7.85
CA ARG A 531 4.59 8.84 -6.66
C ARG A 531 3.85 10.15 -6.91
N PHE A 532 4.44 11.09 -7.64
CA PHE A 532 3.80 12.36 -7.98
C PHE A 532 2.54 12.14 -8.84
N LEU A 533 2.63 11.31 -9.88
CA LEU A 533 1.50 11.00 -10.75
C LEU A 533 0.36 10.35 -9.94
N GLU A 534 0.70 9.37 -9.12
CA GLU A 534 -0.26 8.63 -8.31
C GLU A 534 -0.89 9.48 -7.20
N ARG A 535 -0.11 10.35 -6.56
CA ARG A 535 -0.60 11.29 -5.53
C ARG A 535 -1.66 12.26 -6.09
N ASN A 536 -1.54 12.61 -7.37
CA ASN A 536 -2.53 13.42 -8.08
C ASN A 536 -3.60 12.55 -8.80
N GLY A 537 -3.64 11.24 -8.53
CA GLY A 537 -4.71 10.36 -8.99
C GLY A 537 -4.84 10.30 -10.51
N TYR A 538 -3.76 10.57 -11.25
CA TYR A 538 -3.76 10.48 -12.71
C TYR A 538 -4.12 9.06 -13.14
N ASP A 539 -4.89 8.93 -14.22
CA ASP A 539 -5.19 7.63 -14.79
C ASP A 539 -4.01 7.11 -15.60
N VAL A 540 -3.06 6.48 -14.90
CA VAL A 540 -1.83 5.95 -15.47
C VAL A 540 -1.89 4.43 -15.65
N LYS A 541 -1.24 3.95 -16.70
CA LYS A 541 -0.85 2.54 -16.84
C LYS A 541 0.61 2.45 -17.28
N TYR A 542 1.20 1.27 -17.10
CA TYR A 542 2.63 1.04 -17.20
C TYR A 542 2.94 -0.10 -18.16
N TYR A 543 4.05 0.06 -18.87
CA TYR A 543 4.72 -1.00 -19.64
C TYR A 543 6.23 -0.77 -19.61
N SER A 544 7.02 -1.76 -19.98
CA SER A 544 8.49 -1.71 -19.96
C SER A 544 9.08 -1.32 -21.32
N CYS A 545 10.37 -0.95 -21.37
CA CYS A 545 11.12 -0.83 -22.63
C CYS A 545 11.06 -2.11 -23.45
N LEU A 546 11.06 -3.27 -22.77
CA LEU A 546 10.90 -4.58 -23.40
C LEU A 546 9.53 -4.72 -24.11
N ASP A 547 8.46 -4.22 -23.50
CA ASP A 547 7.12 -4.22 -24.10
C ASP A 547 7.03 -3.25 -25.29
N ALA A 548 7.62 -2.06 -25.17
CA ALA A 548 7.70 -1.11 -26.28
C ALA A 548 8.51 -1.67 -27.47
N ALA A 549 9.55 -2.47 -27.21
CA ALA A 549 10.30 -3.16 -28.27
C ALA A 549 9.52 -4.32 -28.93
N GLY A 550 8.44 -4.80 -28.30
CA GLY A 550 7.47 -5.73 -28.88
C GLY A 550 6.28 -5.03 -29.57
N ASP A 551 6.19 -3.70 -29.50
CA ASP A 551 5.11 -2.88 -30.06
C ASP A 551 5.61 -1.90 -31.15
N PRO A 552 6.21 -2.39 -32.26
CA PRO A 552 6.85 -1.56 -33.28
C PRO A 552 5.89 -0.60 -34.01
N ASP A 553 4.57 -0.84 -33.93
CA ASP A 553 3.51 -0.03 -34.56
C ASP A 553 2.82 0.93 -33.56
N GLY A 554 3.15 0.83 -32.26
CA GLY A 554 2.56 1.63 -31.18
C GLY A 554 1.07 1.33 -30.97
N ASP A 555 0.67 0.06 -31.10
CA ASP A 555 -0.71 -0.40 -30.92
C ASP A 555 -1.16 -0.24 -29.47
N LEU A 556 -0.29 -0.53 -28.49
CA LEU A 556 -0.60 -0.32 -27.07
C LEU A 556 -0.77 1.16 -26.74
N LEU A 557 -0.03 2.03 -27.44
CA LEU A 557 -0.12 3.49 -27.30
C LEU A 557 -1.42 4.09 -27.85
N ARG A 558 -2.23 3.37 -28.62
CA ARG A 558 -3.55 3.84 -29.09
C ARG A 558 -4.59 3.95 -27.98
N THR A 559 -4.30 3.38 -26.82
CA THR A 559 -5.21 3.32 -25.68
C THR A 559 -5.03 4.46 -24.69
N VAL A 560 -4.14 5.43 -25.01
CA VAL A 560 -3.80 6.58 -24.17
C VAL A 560 -3.76 7.88 -24.96
N SER A 561 -3.91 9.02 -24.25
CA SER A 561 -3.80 10.36 -24.86
C SER A 561 -2.37 10.88 -24.85
N ALA A 562 -1.58 10.44 -23.87
CA ALA A 562 -0.17 10.78 -23.76
C ALA A 562 0.68 9.59 -23.32
N ALA A 563 1.98 9.66 -23.58
CA ALA A 563 2.97 8.73 -23.06
C ALA A 563 4.17 9.46 -22.48
N MET A 564 4.77 8.87 -21.45
CA MET A 564 5.95 9.38 -20.76
C MET A 564 6.99 8.28 -20.66
N PHE A 565 8.23 8.60 -21.01
CA PHE A 565 9.39 7.85 -20.52
C PHE A 565 10.14 8.72 -19.52
N VAL A 566 10.71 8.09 -18.50
CA VAL A 566 11.19 8.79 -17.30
C VAL A 566 12.54 8.27 -16.84
N GLY A 567 13.32 9.16 -16.20
CA GLY A 567 14.60 8.84 -15.59
C GLY A 567 15.74 8.88 -16.60
N HIS A 568 16.65 7.92 -16.53
CA HIS A 568 17.79 7.81 -17.44
C HIS A 568 17.48 6.80 -18.56
N ASN A 569 16.63 7.18 -19.51
CA ASN A 569 16.12 6.27 -20.55
C ASN A 569 17.03 6.22 -21.79
N GLU A 570 18.28 5.80 -21.59
CA GLU A 570 19.42 5.92 -22.54
C GLU A 570 19.39 4.92 -23.71
N TYR A 571 18.94 3.68 -23.47
CA TYR A 571 19.02 2.59 -24.44
C TYR A 571 17.69 2.31 -25.14
N TRP A 572 17.65 2.51 -26.46
CA TRP A 572 16.44 2.34 -27.27
C TRP A 572 16.67 1.41 -28.46
N SER A 573 15.66 0.61 -28.78
CA SER A 573 15.62 -0.16 -30.02
C SER A 573 14.90 0.60 -31.13
N ALA A 574 15.12 0.16 -32.38
CA ALA A 574 14.38 0.69 -33.52
C ALA A 574 12.86 0.49 -33.40
N ASP A 575 12.44 -0.68 -32.90
CA ASP A 575 11.02 -0.99 -32.70
C ASP A 575 10.36 -0.06 -31.67
N MET A 576 11.06 0.23 -30.55
CA MET A 576 10.57 1.20 -29.57
C MET A 576 10.37 2.57 -30.20
N ARG A 577 11.40 3.05 -30.91
CA ARG A 577 11.37 4.38 -31.51
C ARG A 577 10.29 4.48 -32.58
N SER A 578 10.16 3.48 -33.46
CA SER A 578 9.15 3.46 -34.52
C SER A 578 7.73 3.45 -33.96
N GLY A 579 7.46 2.65 -32.92
CA GLY A 579 6.14 2.57 -32.31
C GLY A 579 5.70 3.91 -31.69
N TRP A 580 6.63 4.60 -31.02
CA TRP A 580 6.37 5.91 -30.44
C TRP A 580 6.24 7.01 -31.50
N GLU A 581 7.08 7.02 -32.53
CA GLU A 581 6.97 7.96 -33.65
C GLU A 581 5.65 7.75 -34.42
N ALA A 582 5.26 6.51 -34.68
CA ALA A 582 3.98 6.18 -35.30
C ALA A 582 2.80 6.64 -34.43
N ALA A 583 2.90 6.57 -33.10
CA ALA A 583 1.88 7.07 -32.20
C ALA A 583 1.83 8.62 -32.17
N LYS A 584 2.99 9.29 -32.19
CA LYS A 584 3.09 10.76 -32.31
C LYS A 584 2.39 11.28 -33.57
N GLU A 585 2.59 10.62 -34.71
CA GLU A 585 1.90 10.98 -35.96
C GLU A 585 0.38 10.81 -35.89
N ARG A 586 -0.11 9.96 -34.98
CA ARG A 586 -1.55 9.79 -34.71
C ARG A 586 -2.10 10.73 -33.63
N GLY A 587 -1.29 11.66 -33.14
CA GLY A 587 -1.72 12.71 -32.20
C GLY A 587 -1.43 12.40 -30.73
N LEU A 588 -0.67 11.34 -30.44
CA LEU A 588 -0.19 11.08 -29.08
C LEU A 588 0.71 12.24 -28.62
N SER A 589 0.48 12.75 -27.41
CA SER A 589 1.42 13.65 -26.75
C SER A 589 2.53 12.87 -26.06
N VAL A 590 3.77 13.36 -26.12
CA VAL A 590 4.94 12.70 -25.51
C VAL A 590 5.60 13.59 -24.47
N PHE A 591 5.80 13.06 -23.27
CA PHE A 591 6.60 13.68 -22.23
C PHE A 591 7.93 12.93 -22.07
N SER A 592 9.01 13.49 -22.63
CA SER A 592 10.39 13.11 -22.31
C SER A 592 10.78 13.70 -20.95
N CYS A 593 10.54 12.93 -19.88
CA CYS A 593 10.95 13.26 -18.52
C CYS A 593 12.34 12.65 -18.21
N ALA A 594 13.29 12.91 -19.10
CA ALA A 594 14.62 12.32 -19.11
C ALA A 594 15.66 13.31 -19.63
N GLY A 595 16.92 12.92 -19.46
CA GLY A 595 18.11 13.46 -20.13
C GLY A 595 18.99 12.28 -20.54
N ASN A 596 19.90 12.49 -21.48
CA ASN A 596 20.63 11.39 -22.13
C ASN A 596 19.69 10.30 -22.68
N GLU A 597 18.47 10.67 -23.06
CA GLU A 597 17.52 9.71 -23.59
C GLU A 597 17.81 9.36 -25.05
N VAL A 598 17.46 8.14 -25.45
CA VAL A 598 17.55 7.71 -26.86
C VAL A 598 18.97 7.89 -27.42
N PHE A 599 19.99 7.77 -26.57
CA PHE A 599 21.38 8.02 -26.96
C PHE A 599 21.99 6.81 -27.67
N TRP A 600 21.93 5.63 -27.04
CA TRP A 600 22.44 4.40 -27.62
C TRP A 600 21.36 3.64 -28.39
N ARG A 601 21.68 3.30 -29.64
CA ARG A 601 20.89 2.34 -30.40
C ARG A 601 21.28 0.93 -29.99
N ALA A 602 20.30 0.16 -29.53
CA ALA A 602 20.45 -1.23 -29.20
C ALA A 602 19.55 -2.10 -30.07
N VAL A 603 19.94 -3.35 -30.25
CA VAL A 603 19.15 -4.32 -31.01
C VAL A 603 18.85 -5.52 -30.16
N GLY A 604 17.59 -5.94 -30.18
CA GLY A 604 17.09 -7.06 -29.41
C GLY A 604 17.05 -8.36 -30.21
N ASP A 605 17.38 -9.48 -29.57
CA ASP A 605 17.17 -10.83 -30.08
C ASP A 605 16.55 -11.76 -29.02
N ARG A 606 16.44 -13.06 -29.36
CA ARG A 606 15.77 -14.08 -28.53
C ARG A 606 14.36 -13.65 -28.13
N ARG A 607 13.52 -13.32 -29.10
CA ARG A 607 12.16 -12.81 -28.85
C ARG A 607 11.28 -13.90 -28.22
N ASP A 608 10.45 -13.47 -27.27
CA ASP A 608 9.38 -14.32 -26.72
C ASP A 608 8.15 -14.35 -27.63
N ASP A 609 7.09 -15.04 -27.19
CA ASP A 609 5.85 -15.22 -27.96
C ASP A 609 5.08 -13.91 -28.19
N GLU A 610 5.38 -12.84 -27.42
CA GLU A 610 4.83 -11.50 -27.59
C GLU A 610 5.73 -10.63 -28.49
N GLY A 611 6.76 -11.23 -29.10
CA GLY A 611 7.72 -10.54 -29.96
C GLY A 611 8.73 -9.69 -29.19
N ARG A 612 8.81 -9.80 -27.86
CA ARG A 612 9.67 -8.93 -27.03
C ARG A 612 11.08 -9.51 -26.91
N PRO A 613 12.16 -8.73 -27.15
CA PRO A 613 13.52 -9.25 -27.16
C PRO A 613 14.11 -9.50 -25.76
N ARG A 614 14.39 -10.76 -25.41
CA ARG A 614 14.93 -11.13 -24.09
C ARG A 614 16.40 -10.74 -23.89
N ARG A 615 17.17 -10.58 -24.97
CA ARG A 615 18.59 -10.20 -24.93
C ARG A 615 18.84 -8.99 -25.81
N TRP A 616 19.61 -8.05 -25.28
CA TRP A 616 19.92 -6.77 -25.89
C TRP A 616 21.38 -6.72 -26.27
N GLU A 617 21.66 -6.22 -27.47
CA GLU A 617 23.01 -5.97 -27.97
C GLU A 617 23.23 -4.48 -28.20
N CYS A 618 24.36 -3.96 -27.71
CA CYS A 618 24.87 -2.66 -28.10
C CYS A 618 26.40 -2.72 -28.10
N GLN A 619 27.02 -2.60 -29.27
CA GLN A 619 28.48 -2.64 -29.39
C GLN A 619 29.12 -1.29 -29.02
N LYS A 620 28.32 -0.22 -28.99
CA LYS A 620 28.78 1.17 -28.90
C LYS A 620 29.69 1.50 -30.09
N SER A 621 29.23 1.23 -31.31
CA SER A 621 30.04 1.34 -32.54
C SER A 621 30.63 2.73 -32.82
N THR A 622 30.04 3.78 -32.25
CA THR A 622 30.59 5.15 -32.25
C THR A 622 31.94 5.25 -31.56
N ILE A 623 32.20 4.37 -30.58
CA ILE A 623 33.48 4.29 -29.89
C ILE A 623 34.49 3.61 -30.81
N ASN A 624 35.60 4.29 -31.07
CA ASN A 624 36.62 3.79 -31.99
C ASN A 624 37.13 2.40 -31.56
N GLY A 625 37.13 1.46 -32.49
CA GLY A 625 37.57 0.08 -32.26
C GLY A 625 36.56 -0.85 -31.59
N ARG A 626 35.34 -0.37 -31.29
CA ARG A 626 34.26 -1.21 -30.78
C ARG A 626 33.27 -1.72 -31.83
N GLY A 627 33.20 -1.05 -32.98
CA GLY A 627 32.34 -1.48 -34.08
C GLY A 627 32.68 -2.89 -34.59
N GLY A 628 31.66 -3.61 -35.02
CA GLY A 628 31.76 -4.92 -35.65
C GLY A 628 31.07 -4.96 -37.02
N ASN A 629 31.09 -6.13 -37.67
CA ASN A 629 30.45 -6.34 -38.99
C ASN A 629 28.92 -6.53 -38.89
N ARG A 630 28.26 -5.85 -37.96
CA ARG A 630 26.82 -5.99 -37.74
C ARG A 630 26.06 -5.19 -38.82
N PRO A 631 24.99 -5.74 -39.43
CA PRO A 631 24.23 -5.02 -40.46
C PRO A 631 23.35 -3.89 -39.91
N GLU A 632 22.95 -3.96 -38.64
CA GLU A 632 22.26 -2.84 -37.98
C GLU A 632 23.21 -2.06 -37.07
N TRP A 633 23.09 -0.74 -37.10
CA TRP A 633 23.91 0.17 -36.31
C TRP A 633 23.69 -0.03 -34.80
N THR A 634 24.76 -0.09 -34.01
CA THR A 634 24.65 -0.18 -32.53
C THR A 634 25.55 0.84 -31.83
N GLY A 635 25.79 1.98 -32.49
CA GLY A 635 26.39 3.17 -31.89
C GLY A 635 25.32 4.16 -31.43
N THR A 636 25.69 5.44 -31.29
CA THR A 636 24.72 6.47 -30.95
C THR A 636 23.77 6.72 -32.11
N TRP A 637 22.54 7.13 -31.78
CA TRP A 637 21.51 7.38 -32.79
C TRP A 637 21.89 8.47 -33.78
N ARG A 638 22.62 9.49 -33.32
CA ARG A 638 23.08 10.63 -34.13
C ARG A 638 24.31 10.37 -35.01
N ASP A 639 24.96 9.22 -34.87
CA ASP A 639 26.24 8.98 -35.52
C ASP A 639 26.09 8.79 -37.03
N PRO A 640 26.70 9.65 -37.88
CA PRO A 640 26.62 9.52 -39.33
C PRO A 640 27.32 8.27 -39.87
N ASP A 641 28.23 7.65 -39.13
CA ASP A 641 28.86 6.39 -39.54
C ASP A 641 27.85 5.24 -39.62
N GLY A 642 26.73 5.35 -38.91
CA GLY A 642 25.59 4.44 -38.99
C GLY A 642 24.59 4.74 -40.11
N SER A 643 24.85 5.73 -40.96
CA SER A 643 23.95 6.10 -42.07
C SER A 643 23.68 4.92 -42.99
N GLY A 644 22.39 4.59 -43.19
CA GLY A 644 21.94 3.44 -43.98
C GLY A 644 21.77 2.15 -43.18
N GLU A 645 22.26 2.10 -41.93
CA GLU A 645 22.14 0.96 -41.00
C GLU A 645 21.31 1.30 -39.75
N GLY A 646 20.76 2.52 -39.69
CA GLY A 646 19.91 3.01 -38.60
C GLY A 646 20.53 4.06 -37.68
N GLY A 647 21.73 4.56 -37.99
CA GLY A 647 22.30 5.81 -37.44
C GLY A 647 21.91 7.04 -38.26
N ASP A 648 22.62 8.15 -38.08
CA ASP A 648 22.31 9.49 -38.66
C ASP A 648 20.88 9.98 -38.35
N ASP A 649 20.37 9.60 -37.18
CA ASP A 649 19.01 9.90 -36.73
C ASP A 649 19.01 10.46 -35.31
N PRO A 650 19.40 11.74 -35.14
CA PRO A 650 19.63 12.34 -33.83
C PRO A 650 18.36 12.46 -32.98
N GLU A 651 18.57 12.37 -31.68
CA GLU A 651 17.57 12.26 -30.61
C GLU A 651 16.59 13.43 -30.62
N ASN A 652 17.07 14.64 -30.92
CA ASN A 652 16.23 15.83 -30.93
C ASN A 652 15.17 15.83 -32.03
N ARG A 653 15.32 15.00 -33.08
CA ARG A 653 14.24 14.77 -34.06
C ARG A 653 13.02 14.13 -33.37
N PHE A 654 13.27 13.26 -32.40
CA PHE A 654 12.22 12.56 -31.67
C PHE A 654 11.76 13.31 -30.41
N THR A 655 12.67 13.73 -29.53
CA THR A 655 12.33 14.26 -28.20
C THR A 655 12.34 15.79 -28.12
N GLY A 656 12.94 16.44 -29.12
CA GLY A 656 13.18 17.87 -29.07
C GLY A 656 14.35 18.26 -28.18
N THR A 657 15.11 17.34 -27.58
CA THR A 657 16.35 17.64 -26.85
C THR A 657 17.46 16.72 -27.34
N ILE A 658 18.72 17.14 -27.18
CA ILE A 658 19.87 16.31 -27.56
C ILE A 658 20.91 16.26 -26.46
N PHE A 659 21.32 15.05 -26.06
CA PHE A 659 22.34 14.86 -25.05
C PHE A 659 23.63 15.60 -25.38
N CYS A 660 24.17 16.32 -24.39
CA CYS A 660 25.37 17.12 -24.58
C CYS A 660 26.27 17.14 -23.36
N VAL A 661 25.73 17.03 -22.15
CA VAL A 661 26.52 17.11 -20.91
C VAL A 661 26.42 15.81 -20.12
N ASN A 662 27.55 15.12 -20.08
CA ASN A 662 27.76 13.93 -19.28
C ASN A 662 27.77 14.25 -17.78
N GLY A 663 27.68 13.22 -16.94
CA GLY A 663 27.53 13.34 -15.50
C GLY A 663 28.76 12.92 -14.68
N PRO A 664 28.78 13.26 -13.37
CA PRO A 664 27.78 14.07 -12.68
C PRO A 664 27.98 15.58 -12.88
N ASP A 665 26.95 16.28 -13.38
CA ASP A 665 26.82 17.74 -13.34
C ASP A 665 25.45 18.12 -12.76
N PHE A 666 25.43 19.03 -11.78
CA PHE A 666 24.21 19.48 -11.11
C PHE A 666 24.07 20.99 -11.20
N ARG A 667 22.97 21.43 -11.77
CA ARG A 667 22.64 22.82 -12.03
C ARG A 667 21.15 23.07 -11.73
N PRO A 668 20.76 24.33 -11.57
CA PRO A 668 19.36 24.68 -11.62
C PRO A 668 18.87 24.85 -13.08
N VAL A 669 17.57 24.69 -13.28
CA VAL A 669 16.86 25.25 -14.44
C VAL A 669 16.64 26.74 -14.17
N VAL A 670 16.87 27.58 -15.19
CA VAL A 670 16.67 29.03 -15.09
C VAL A 670 15.63 29.48 -16.11
N VAL A 671 14.66 30.28 -15.65
CA VAL A 671 13.60 30.85 -16.49
C VAL A 671 13.71 32.37 -16.48
N PRO A 672 14.39 32.96 -17.47
CA PRO A 672 14.50 34.40 -17.58
C PRO A 672 13.22 35.02 -18.16
N VAL A 673 12.92 36.25 -17.74
CA VAL A 673 11.88 37.09 -18.38
C VAL A 673 12.33 37.53 -19.77
N ALA A 674 13.61 37.88 -19.90
CA ALA A 674 14.22 38.20 -21.19
C ALA A 674 14.13 36.98 -22.11
N GLY A 675 13.59 37.16 -23.32
CA GLY A 675 13.30 36.08 -24.26
C GLY A 675 11.88 35.49 -24.14
N GLY A 676 11.07 35.94 -23.18
CA GLY A 676 9.66 35.58 -23.06
C GLY A 676 9.38 34.20 -22.45
N TYR A 677 10.41 33.49 -21.95
CA TYR A 677 10.30 32.12 -21.44
C TYR A 677 9.35 32.00 -20.25
N SER A 678 9.27 33.02 -19.39
CA SER A 678 8.37 33.04 -18.24
C SER A 678 6.88 33.20 -18.60
N ALA A 679 6.59 33.68 -19.82
CA ALA A 679 5.22 33.93 -20.29
C ALA A 679 4.62 32.74 -21.05
N THR A 680 5.34 31.62 -21.16
CA THR A 680 4.82 30.42 -21.85
C THR A 680 3.71 29.74 -21.04
N PRO A 681 2.81 28.99 -21.71
CA PRO A 681 1.72 28.30 -21.02
C PRO A 681 2.17 27.33 -19.92
N LEU A 682 3.40 26.82 -19.96
CA LEU A 682 3.95 25.91 -18.94
C LEU A 682 3.91 26.53 -17.54
N TRP A 683 4.21 27.82 -17.43
CA TRP A 683 4.42 28.52 -16.16
C TRP A 683 3.17 29.16 -15.57
N ARG A 684 2.02 29.03 -16.22
CA ARG A 684 0.75 29.55 -15.71
C ARG A 684 0.47 29.05 -14.28
N ASP A 685 -0.23 29.85 -13.50
CA ASP A 685 -0.54 29.54 -12.10
C ASP A 685 0.71 29.34 -11.21
N THR A 686 1.87 29.85 -11.63
CA THR A 686 3.09 29.88 -10.83
C THR A 686 3.62 31.32 -10.66
N PRO A 687 4.43 31.59 -9.63
CA PRO A 687 5.15 32.87 -9.51
C PRO A 687 6.07 33.19 -10.69
N VAL A 688 6.42 32.22 -11.55
CA VAL A 688 7.26 32.45 -12.73
C VAL A 688 6.52 33.29 -13.76
N ALA A 689 5.22 33.05 -13.97
CA ALA A 689 4.40 33.82 -14.92
C ALA A 689 4.23 35.30 -14.51
N GLU A 690 4.39 35.61 -13.22
CA GLU A 690 4.25 36.96 -12.67
C GLU A 690 5.56 37.78 -12.71
N LEU A 691 6.65 37.19 -13.19
CA LEU A 691 7.93 37.89 -13.28
C LEU A 691 7.89 39.00 -14.34
N SER A 692 8.20 40.23 -13.92
CA SER A 692 8.34 41.39 -14.80
C SER A 692 9.79 41.72 -15.17
N SER A 693 10.77 41.19 -14.43
CA SER A 693 12.21 41.29 -14.72
C SER A 693 12.99 40.16 -14.02
N GLY A 694 14.25 39.97 -14.40
CA GLY A 694 15.13 38.95 -13.81
C GLY A 694 14.82 37.53 -14.30
N SER A 695 14.96 36.55 -13.41
CA SER A 695 14.75 35.13 -13.69
C SER A 695 14.29 34.37 -12.46
N TRP A 696 13.51 33.31 -12.66
CA TRP A 696 13.34 32.26 -11.65
C TRP A 696 14.44 31.20 -11.79
N THR A 697 14.80 30.55 -10.68
CA THR A 697 15.83 29.51 -10.61
C THR A 697 15.31 28.37 -9.74
N SER A 698 15.36 27.15 -10.26
CA SER A 698 14.99 25.94 -9.52
C SER A 698 16.02 25.59 -8.43
N PRO A 699 15.73 24.59 -7.58
CA PRO A 699 16.77 23.92 -6.80
C PRO A 699 17.90 23.40 -7.71
N GLY A 700 19.11 23.35 -7.15
CA GLY A 700 20.36 23.22 -7.90
C GLY A 700 20.67 21.85 -8.50
N GLN A 701 19.81 20.84 -8.30
CA GLN A 701 20.01 19.50 -8.85
C GLN A 701 18.97 19.11 -9.92
N ILE A 702 18.01 20.00 -10.21
CA ILE A 702 16.92 19.73 -11.15
C ILE A 702 17.44 19.55 -12.57
N LEU A 703 18.48 20.29 -12.95
CA LEU A 703 19.24 20.04 -14.17
C LEU A 703 20.46 19.18 -13.81
N GLY A 704 20.44 17.92 -14.23
CA GLY A 704 21.42 16.88 -13.94
C GLY A 704 20.75 15.50 -13.96
N PHE A 705 21.35 14.40 -13.53
CA PHE A 705 22.78 14.08 -13.41
C PHE A 705 23.53 14.25 -14.73
N GLU A 706 22.84 13.92 -15.81
CA GLU A 706 23.17 14.18 -17.21
C GLU A 706 22.07 15.03 -17.83
N TRP A 707 22.43 15.83 -18.82
CA TRP A 707 21.48 16.77 -19.39
C TRP A 707 21.77 17.19 -20.84
N ASP A 708 20.71 17.70 -21.44
CA ASP A 708 20.61 17.91 -22.88
C ASP A 708 20.59 19.39 -23.24
N THR A 709 20.88 19.67 -24.51
CA THR A 709 20.79 21.00 -25.10
C THR A 709 19.67 21.05 -26.14
N TYR A 710 19.29 22.26 -26.57
CA TYR A 710 18.49 22.44 -27.78
C TYR A 710 18.72 23.80 -28.45
N GLY A 711 18.72 23.80 -29.80
CA GLY A 711 18.77 24.97 -30.66
C GLY A 711 20.16 25.36 -31.18
N PRO A 712 20.26 26.08 -32.32
CA PRO A 712 21.52 26.36 -33.03
C PRO A 712 22.48 27.30 -32.27
N GLU A 713 21.97 28.19 -31.41
CA GLU A 713 22.80 29.12 -30.63
C GLU A 713 23.45 28.48 -29.39
N GLY A 714 23.22 27.19 -29.14
CA GLY A 714 23.43 26.55 -27.84
C GLY A 714 24.74 25.80 -27.64
N VAL A 715 25.53 25.53 -28.68
CA VAL A 715 26.75 24.71 -28.59
C VAL A 715 27.90 25.47 -29.23
N SER A 716 28.86 25.96 -28.42
CA SER A 716 30.07 26.60 -28.96
C SER A 716 31.08 25.60 -29.54
N THR A 717 30.72 24.31 -29.60
CA THR A 717 31.58 23.18 -30.01
C THR A 717 30.86 22.25 -30.99
N THR A 718 31.63 21.36 -31.59
CA THR A 718 31.28 20.37 -32.64
C THR A 718 30.02 19.54 -32.38
N GLY A 719 29.52 19.41 -31.14
CA GLY A 719 28.24 18.76 -30.84
C GLY A 719 27.05 19.39 -31.59
N GLY A 720 27.19 20.66 -32.00
CA GLY A 720 26.30 21.35 -32.94
C GLY A 720 26.22 20.75 -34.36
N ARG A 721 27.06 19.77 -34.71
CA ARG A 721 27.10 19.16 -36.05
C ARG A 721 26.23 17.91 -36.19
N TYR A 722 25.83 17.32 -35.08
CA TYR A 722 25.14 16.03 -35.04
C TYR A 722 23.70 16.17 -34.50
N LEU A 723 23.12 17.37 -34.55
CA LEU A 723 21.70 17.59 -34.25
C LEU A 723 20.90 17.77 -35.54
N ALA A 724 19.65 17.35 -35.50
CA ALA A 724 18.68 17.79 -36.50
C ALA A 724 18.36 19.28 -36.30
N ASP A 725 17.88 19.95 -37.35
CA ASP A 725 17.30 21.28 -37.19
C ASP A 725 16.16 21.25 -36.17
N PRO A 726 16.05 22.26 -35.28
CA PRO A 726 14.90 22.40 -34.40
C PRO A 726 13.58 22.40 -35.16
N HIS A 727 12.53 21.89 -34.54
CA HIS A 727 11.19 22.02 -35.09
C HIS A 727 10.86 23.52 -35.27
N PRO A 728 10.35 23.96 -36.44
CA PRO A 728 10.13 25.38 -36.72
C PRO A 728 9.15 26.06 -35.76
N GLU A 729 8.26 25.27 -35.15
CA GLU A 729 7.28 25.73 -34.14
C GLU A 729 7.71 25.43 -32.69
N ALA A 730 8.96 25.03 -32.43
CA ALA A 730 9.39 24.75 -31.07
C ALA A 730 9.27 25.99 -30.15
N THR A 731 8.65 25.80 -29.00
CA THR A 731 8.51 26.82 -27.95
C THR A 731 9.44 26.51 -26.78
N TYR A 732 10.29 27.47 -26.42
CA TYR A 732 11.20 27.36 -25.27
C TYR A 732 10.57 27.90 -24.01
N CYS A 733 10.61 27.11 -22.94
CA CYS A 733 10.05 27.48 -21.64
C CYS A 733 11.13 27.85 -20.62
N SER A 734 12.40 27.63 -20.92
CA SER A 734 13.53 28.06 -20.10
C SER A 734 14.73 28.35 -20.98
N SER A 735 15.74 29.04 -20.44
CA SER A 735 17.04 29.14 -21.10
C SER A 735 18.14 29.47 -20.12
N ALA A 736 19.16 28.63 -20.06
CA ALA A 736 20.33 28.83 -19.21
C ALA A 736 21.59 28.35 -19.93
N THR A 737 22.61 29.22 -20.03
CA THR A 737 23.92 28.84 -20.58
C THR A 737 24.95 28.67 -19.48
N TYR A 738 25.58 27.50 -19.44
CA TYR A 738 26.59 27.15 -18.46
C TYR A 738 27.95 26.93 -19.12
N GLN A 739 29.01 27.34 -18.41
CA GLN A 739 30.34 26.81 -18.68
C GLN A 739 30.43 25.42 -18.03
N VAL A 740 30.79 24.43 -18.84
CA VAL A 740 30.94 23.04 -18.45
C VAL A 740 32.36 22.59 -18.82
N ASN A 741 33.02 21.91 -17.89
CA ASN A 741 34.41 21.50 -18.05
C ASN A 741 34.49 19.97 -18.13
N ALA A 742 35.19 19.45 -19.14
CA ALA A 742 35.46 18.02 -19.37
C ALA A 742 34.26 17.09 -19.57
N LEU A 743 33.01 17.59 -19.54
CA LEU A 743 31.79 16.79 -19.65
C LEU A 743 30.96 17.09 -20.91
N VAL A 744 31.40 18.02 -21.76
CA VAL A 744 30.66 18.41 -22.97
C VAL A 744 31.00 17.47 -24.10
N LEU A 745 30.02 16.80 -24.69
CA LEU A 745 30.20 15.94 -25.86
C LEU A 745 30.69 16.77 -27.06
N THR A 746 31.81 16.36 -27.66
CA THR A 746 32.49 17.07 -28.76
C THR A 746 32.48 16.34 -30.10
N ASP A 747 31.81 15.20 -30.19
CA ASP A 747 31.67 14.40 -31.40
C ASP A 747 30.26 13.76 -31.47
N ALA A 748 30.11 12.66 -32.21
CA ALA A 748 28.86 11.92 -32.33
C ALA A 748 28.49 11.12 -31.06
N GLY A 749 29.39 10.94 -30.08
CA GLY A 749 29.03 10.15 -28.90
C GLY A 749 30.14 9.62 -27.99
N ASP A 750 31.42 9.88 -28.29
CA ASP A 750 32.55 9.21 -27.62
C ASP A 750 33.52 10.18 -26.90
N GLU A 751 33.66 11.40 -27.40
CA GLU A 751 34.65 12.37 -26.94
C GLU A 751 34.04 13.49 -26.10
N TYR A 752 34.69 13.80 -24.96
CA TYR A 752 34.25 14.84 -24.05
C TYR A 752 35.32 15.92 -23.83
N GLY A 753 34.87 17.18 -23.82
CA GLY A 753 35.70 18.36 -23.66
C GLY A 753 35.03 19.42 -22.78
N SER A 754 35.48 20.67 -22.93
CA SER A 754 34.93 21.82 -22.21
C SER A 754 34.24 22.77 -23.19
N GLY A 755 33.15 23.41 -22.75
CA GLY A 755 32.39 24.29 -23.63
C GLY A 755 31.29 25.06 -22.90
N ARG A 756 30.68 26.00 -23.62
CA ARG A 756 29.44 26.65 -23.20
C ARG A 756 28.27 25.87 -23.78
N VAL A 757 27.36 25.43 -22.92
CA VAL A 757 26.18 24.64 -23.30
C VAL A 757 24.93 25.32 -22.78
N THR A 758 23.88 25.36 -23.62
CA THR A 758 22.60 26.00 -23.28
C THR A 758 21.49 24.98 -23.10
N HIS A 759 21.00 24.82 -21.87
CA HIS A 759 19.81 24.02 -21.58
C HIS A 759 18.53 24.81 -21.86
N ARG A 760 17.52 24.13 -22.40
CA ARG A 760 16.15 24.65 -22.59
C ARG A 760 15.14 23.53 -22.34
N LEU A 761 14.08 23.86 -21.60
CA LEU A 761 12.82 23.12 -21.65
C LEU A 761 12.12 23.46 -22.96
N VAL A 762 11.63 22.45 -23.68
CA VAL A 762 11.09 22.63 -25.03
C VAL A 762 9.77 21.90 -25.18
N VAL A 763 8.79 22.61 -25.73
CA VAL A 763 7.56 22.02 -26.26
C VAL A 763 7.62 22.14 -27.78
N GLN A 764 7.22 21.11 -28.51
CA GLN A 764 7.05 21.13 -29.97
C GLN A 764 5.83 20.29 -30.36
N PRO A 765 5.26 20.47 -31.56
CA PRO A 765 4.30 19.51 -32.10
C PRO A 765 4.88 18.08 -32.10
N SER A 766 4.10 17.10 -31.66
CA SER A 766 4.51 15.68 -31.72
C SER A 766 4.46 15.14 -33.14
N GLY A 767 3.48 15.58 -33.92
CA GLY A 767 3.26 15.14 -35.28
C GLY A 767 2.13 15.95 -35.89
N SER A 768 1.63 15.50 -37.04
CA SER A 768 0.61 16.24 -37.81
C SER A 768 -0.80 16.26 -37.20
N ALA A 769 -1.07 15.43 -36.18
CA ALA A 769 -2.41 15.25 -35.62
C ALA A 769 -2.66 15.95 -34.26
N GLY A 770 -1.88 16.99 -33.93
CA GLY A 770 -2.18 17.93 -32.84
C GLY A 770 -1.68 17.57 -31.43
N GLY A 771 -0.96 16.46 -31.25
CA GLY A 771 -0.25 16.15 -30.00
C GLY A 771 0.98 17.05 -29.78
N ILE A 772 1.48 17.12 -28.54
CA ILE A 772 2.70 17.88 -28.20
C ILE A 772 3.79 16.99 -27.57
N THR A 773 5.04 17.24 -27.95
CA THR A 773 6.22 16.64 -27.33
C THR A 773 6.86 17.66 -26.41
N PHE A 774 7.06 17.29 -25.14
CA PHE A 774 7.81 18.07 -24.17
C PHE A 774 9.08 17.36 -23.76
N GLY A 775 10.22 18.03 -23.95
CA GLY A 775 11.54 17.60 -23.53
C GLY A 775 11.99 18.37 -22.29
N THR A 776 12.25 17.66 -21.20
CA THR A 776 12.91 18.24 -20.02
C THR A 776 14.42 18.35 -20.21
N GLY A 777 15.03 17.43 -20.97
CA GLY A 777 16.45 17.40 -21.22
C GLY A 777 17.28 17.24 -19.95
N THR A 778 16.78 16.50 -18.97
CA THR A 778 17.44 16.25 -17.70
C THR A 778 16.92 14.99 -17.01
N VAL A 779 17.84 14.16 -16.52
CA VAL A 779 17.51 12.93 -15.76
C VAL A 779 16.75 13.25 -14.45
N ASN A 780 17.00 14.40 -13.83
CA ASN A 780 16.58 14.72 -12.47
C ASN A 780 15.29 15.54 -12.36
N TRP A 781 14.52 15.76 -13.44
CA TRP A 781 13.29 16.56 -13.37
C TRP A 781 12.35 16.07 -12.24
N ALA A 782 12.24 14.76 -12.08
CA ALA A 782 11.39 14.12 -11.09
C ALA A 782 11.75 14.45 -9.62
N LEU A 783 13.00 14.84 -9.34
CA LEU A 783 13.42 15.29 -8.01
C LEU A 783 12.70 16.59 -7.60
N GLY A 784 12.20 17.35 -8.59
CA GLY A 784 11.43 18.56 -8.37
C GLY A 784 10.00 18.32 -7.91
N VAL A 785 9.44 17.13 -8.14
CA VAL A 785 8.02 16.86 -7.87
C VAL A 785 7.78 16.01 -6.62
N ASP A 786 8.70 15.11 -6.27
CA ASP A 786 8.66 14.31 -5.04
C ASP A 786 10.08 14.08 -4.49
N ALA A 787 10.20 14.02 -3.16
CA ALA A 787 11.50 13.90 -2.47
C ALA A 787 11.92 12.44 -2.23
N ALA A 788 11.08 11.45 -2.56
CA ALA A 788 11.35 10.04 -2.33
C ALA A 788 12.26 9.45 -3.40
N ASN A 789 13.54 9.83 -3.36
CA ASN A 789 14.61 9.29 -4.20
C ASN A 789 15.69 8.61 -3.33
N THR A 790 16.42 7.66 -3.91
CA THR A 790 17.60 7.03 -3.27
C THR A 790 18.85 7.90 -3.36
N TYR A 791 18.88 8.83 -4.31
CA TYR A 791 20.01 9.72 -4.49
C TYR A 791 19.60 11.18 -4.77
N GLN A 792 20.05 12.06 -3.88
CA GLN A 792 20.09 13.50 -4.11
C GLN A 792 21.35 14.10 -3.48
N ALA A 793 21.92 15.09 -4.15
CA ALA A 793 22.99 15.91 -3.61
C ALA A 793 22.38 17.11 -2.86
N GLY A 794 22.73 17.28 -1.58
CA GLY A 794 22.27 18.40 -0.76
C GLY A 794 20.92 18.14 -0.07
N GLY A 795 20.03 19.14 -0.09
CA GLY A 795 18.73 19.11 0.60
C GLY A 795 17.56 18.69 -0.30
N ASP A 796 16.33 18.93 0.18
CA ASP A 796 15.09 18.72 -0.58
C ASP A 796 15.10 19.56 -1.87
N ASN A 797 14.97 18.90 -3.03
CA ASN A 797 14.91 19.53 -4.35
C ASN A 797 13.47 19.80 -4.81
N THR A 798 12.46 19.49 -4.01
CA THR A 798 11.08 19.66 -4.43
C THR A 798 10.68 21.13 -4.55
N SER A 799 9.81 21.41 -5.52
CA SER A 799 9.38 22.76 -5.85
C SER A 799 7.91 22.77 -6.23
N THR A 800 7.10 23.59 -5.56
CA THR A 800 5.69 23.80 -5.94
C THR A 800 5.57 24.36 -7.36
N VAL A 801 6.56 25.14 -7.82
CA VAL A 801 6.61 25.65 -9.20
C VAL A 801 6.75 24.50 -10.21
N LEU A 802 7.65 23.55 -9.94
CA LEU A 802 7.87 22.41 -10.84
C LEU A 802 6.69 21.43 -10.80
N ARG A 803 6.09 21.22 -9.62
CA ARG A 803 4.84 20.46 -9.48
C ARG A 803 3.73 21.08 -10.32
N GLN A 804 3.46 22.38 -10.17
CA GLN A 804 2.43 23.06 -10.95
C GLN A 804 2.71 23.03 -12.45
N ALA A 805 3.95 23.30 -12.87
CA ALA A 805 4.34 23.22 -14.28
C ALA A 805 4.12 21.81 -14.87
N THR A 806 4.40 20.77 -14.09
CA THR A 806 4.15 19.38 -14.50
C THR A 806 2.64 19.10 -14.63
N VAL A 807 1.81 19.58 -13.70
CA VAL A 807 0.33 19.44 -13.78
C VAL A 807 -0.24 20.22 -14.97
N ASN A 808 0.25 21.43 -15.22
CA ASN A 808 -0.12 22.27 -16.35
C ASN A 808 0.13 21.53 -17.68
N LEU A 809 1.35 21.02 -17.84
CA LEU A 809 1.74 20.29 -19.04
C LEU A 809 0.90 19.04 -19.25
N LEU A 810 0.74 18.20 -18.23
CA LEU A 810 -0.06 16.98 -18.33
C LEU A 810 -1.50 17.31 -18.74
N THR A 811 -2.06 18.41 -18.23
CA THR A 811 -3.41 18.85 -18.61
C THR A 811 -3.49 19.30 -20.07
N ASP A 812 -2.45 19.95 -20.59
CA ASP A 812 -2.36 20.32 -22.01
C ASP A 812 -2.20 19.09 -22.91
N MET A 813 -1.62 18.00 -22.38
CA MET A 813 -1.55 16.68 -23.02
C MET A 813 -2.84 15.86 -22.84
N SER A 814 -3.94 16.48 -22.39
CA SER A 814 -5.22 15.82 -22.11
C SER A 814 -5.18 14.76 -20.98
N VAL A 815 -4.20 14.83 -20.10
CA VAL A 815 -4.09 13.97 -18.90
C VAL A 815 -4.53 14.78 -17.68
N ARG A 816 -5.66 14.43 -17.07
CA ARG A 816 -6.23 15.21 -15.95
C ARG A 816 -6.10 14.49 -14.62
N PRO A 817 -5.71 15.19 -13.55
CA PRO A 817 -5.62 14.59 -12.23
C PRO A 817 -7.01 14.38 -11.64
N ALA A 818 -7.25 13.22 -11.02
CA ALA A 818 -8.51 12.96 -10.29
C ALA A 818 -8.47 13.50 -8.86
N THR A 819 -7.26 13.64 -8.30
CA THR A 819 -6.99 14.30 -7.02
C THR A 819 -5.90 15.33 -7.25
N LEU A 820 -5.88 16.44 -6.51
CA LEU A 820 -4.82 17.43 -6.69
C LEU A 820 -4.10 17.67 -5.37
N MET A 821 -2.77 17.67 -5.41
CA MET A 821 -1.95 18.03 -4.25
C MET A 821 -2.34 19.42 -3.74
N THR A 822 -2.40 19.56 -2.41
CA THR A 822 -2.66 20.85 -1.77
C THR A 822 -1.62 21.89 -2.18
N GLY A 823 -2.07 23.10 -2.48
CA GLY A 823 -1.22 24.22 -2.92
C GLY A 823 -0.98 24.27 -4.43
N LEU A 824 -1.51 23.32 -5.20
CA LEU A 824 -1.59 23.40 -6.65
C LEU A 824 -2.97 23.93 -7.08
N VAL A 825 -2.99 24.59 -8.23
CA VAL A 825 -4.20 25.11 -8.86
C VAL A 825 -4.64 24.14 -9.96
N PRO A 826 -5.93 23.73 -10.01
CA PRO A 826 -6.43 22.92 -11.11
C PRO A 826 -6.29 23.69 -12.43
N PRO A 827 -5.45 23.23 -13.38
CA PRO A 827 -5.21 23.98 -14.59
C PRO A 827 -6.34 23.82 -15.61
N THR A 828 -6.53 24.84 -16.42
CA THR A 828 -7.31 24.73 -17.66
C THR A 828 -6.38 24.29 -18.80
N PRO A 829 -6.83 23.41 -19.72
CA PRO A 829 -6.05 23.05 -20.91
C PRO A 829 -5.79 24.27 -21.80
N VAL A 830 -4.57 24.36 -22.33
CA VAL A 830 -4.15 25.37 -23.30
C VAL A 830 -3.70 24.68 -24.57
N ARG A 831 -4.07 25.25 -25.72
CA ARG A 831 -3.51 24.85 -27.01
C ARG A 831 -2.21 25.59 -27.26
N TRP A 832 -1.14 24.84 -27.47
CA TRP A 832 0.19 25.37 -27.74
C TRP A 832 0.33 25.85 -29.19
N TYR A 833 -0.33 25.16 -30.12
CA TYR A 833 -0.22 25.37 -31.56
C TYR A 833 -1.62 25.47 -32.20
N PRO A 834 -1.75 26.13 -33.37
CA PRO A 834 -2.98 26.10 -34.17
C PRO A 834 -3.39 24.67 -34.54
N ASP A 835 -4.67 24.44 -34.84
CA ASP A 835 -5.10 23.15 -35.40
C ASP A 835 -4.42 22.93 -36.78
N PRO A 836 -3.97 21.70 -37.07
CA PRO A 836 -3.34 21.36 -38.34
C PRO A 836 -4.25 21.52 -39.56
#